data_AF-A0A813EPJ3-F1
#
_entry.id   AF-A0A813EPJ3-F1
#
_cell.length_a   1.000
_cell.length_b   1.000
_cell.length_c   1.000
_cell.angle_alpha   90.00
_cell.angle_beta   90.00
_cell.angle_gamma   90.00
#
_symmetry.space_group_name_H-M   'P 1'
#
loop_
_entity.id
_entity.type
_entity.pdbx_description
1 polymer ?
#
loop_
_entity_poly.entity_id
_entity_poly.type
_entity_poly.pdbx_seq_one_letter_code
_entity_poly.pdbx_strand_id
1 'polypeptide(L)'
;MWGGVSWGGAFHFADAAPAQQQPQYVQQPQRAPHAPTPYQQTPQQQTYVHAPQHRQQLQHSQQQQFGHGFQFSATPAPVVVGANGLIPGARVEAEWHPGRWNRGQITEVSPEGLLSIRYDDGYVQHQVGPGKARLLAAGPRPAPAPPPPPVAANPWAAEVEDKLPAPPPRPTHQGIGAAPERSSTPKRTESKDESEASPERAAREDPGPFGQLRRRLTDAMARGYAGDIQAALLEAQQKGLQGPEVRRARDALLAGEAQDFRRRALQLIEDAIESDDYWKLQAAMQTVVGGGIGPEQAARLKEAMRAQQRRSQASRELRKAAQIRDAARLRTAIEGALKVHAKAQDVKVARDALRALQARQAAREELRKGMSAEGISALRSAVESAERAGLQDKAVAPLGDDPQELEEIEAAREELRSRAVARLKGHSEAADAQQLGKALKELADLGIVDEHWSGFQERHGLLEQQGRCRRAVAQAAKARDKAALAAALKQAEGVGLTEDSDKGVHAAREVLKALEAQERHSKARAEASEELRRAAQGEDQRRLIAALEGADAASIAGPEVASARERLRNLRARAGAAQELRDAANSGDVYRLRAAIAAARGAHVGEQELAGAREALQSLEMQAQARRHLEAAASAKDPEQLRRCIEEAKRAGVNRQEVAKAQLELQSLTQSRVGRELGEAASSGDIHRLGAAVRAATDAGMTGGCRMAARASS
;
A
#
# COMPACT_ATOMS: atom_id res chain seq x y z
N MET A 1 -0.57 -65.87 11.42
CA MET A 1 -1.94 -65.54 10.99
C MET A 1 -1.84 -64.53 9.85
N TRP A 2 -2.19 -64.98 8.64
CA TRP A 2 -2.75 -64.26 7.45
C TRP A 2 -2.21 -62.84 7.16
N GLY A 3 -1.42 -62.59 6.11
CA GLY A 3 -1.76 -62.65 4.66
C GLY A 3 -2.24 -61.25 4.21
N GLY A 4 -1.67 -60.49 3.28
CA GLY A 4 -1.00 -60.78 2.02
C GLY A 4 -1.97 -60.51 0.87
N VAL A 5 -1.91 -59.35 0.19
CA VAL A 5 -2.39 -59.19 -1.21
C VAL A 5 -1.63 -58.05 -1.90
N SER A 6 -0.93 -58.43 -2.96
CA SER A 6 -0.35 -57.60 -4.02
C SER A 6 -1.31 -57.62 -5.21
N TRP A 7 -1.50 -56.50 -5.91
CA TRP A 7 -2.09 -56.46 -7.26
C TRP A 7 -1.09 -55.82 -8.21
N GLY A 8 -0.57 -56.65 -9.12
CA GLY A 8 0.11 -56.22 -10.33
C GLY A 8 -0.90 -55.88 -11.42
N GLY A 9 -0.67 -54.77 -12.11
CA GLY A 9 -1.36 -54.38 -13.34
C GLY A 9 -0.33 -54.29 -14.47
N ALA A 10 -0.47 -55.20 -15.43
CA ALA A 10 0.37 -55.32 -16.61
C ALA A 10 -0.09 -54.39 -17.75
N PHE A 11 0.90 -53.86 -18.47
CA PHE A 11 0.96 -53.58 -19.92
C PHE A 11 -0.20 -52.87 -20.65
N HIS A 12 0.10 -51.69 -21.22
CA HIS A 12 -0.08 -51.45 -22.65
C HIS A 12 0.97 -50.45 -23.18
N PHE A 13 1.86 -50.94 -24.04
CA PHE A 13 2.70 -50.13 -24.93
C PHE A 13 1.83 -49.71 -26.11
N ALA A 14 1.78 -48.41 -26.40
CA ALA A 14 1.22 -47.87 -27.63
C ALA A 14 2.28 -47.00 -28.32
N ASP A 15 2.76 -47.50 -29.45
CA ASP A 15 3.44 -46.76 -30.51
C ASP A 15 2.51 -45.66 -31.06
N ALA A 16 2.98 -44.42 -31.12
CA ALA A 16 2.46 -43.41 -32.05
C ALA A 16 3.43 -42.23 -32.25
N ALA A 17 4.10 -42.27 -33.41
CA ALA A 17 4.46 -41.16 -34.31
C ALA A 17 5.39 -40.01 -33.86
N PRO A 18 6.45 -39.70 -34.66
CA PRO A 18 7.30 -38.53 -34.46
C PRO A 18 6.63 -37.24 -34.95
N ALA A 19 6.63 -36.22 -34.10
CA ALA A 19 6.20 -34.87 -34.45
C ALA A 19 7.15 -34.26 -35.50
N GLN A 20 6.55 -33.85 -36.62
CA GLN A 20 7.18 -33.14 -37.71
C GLN A 20 7.81 -31.83 -37.24
N GLN A 21 9.09 -31.67 -37.58
CA GLN A 21 9.80 -30.40 -37.55
C GLN A 21 9.15 -29.42 -38.53
N GLN A 22 8.66 -28.29 -38.01
CA GLN A 22 8.33 -27.13 -38.84
C GLN A 22 9.60 -26.34 -39.16
N PRO A 23 9.77 -25.83 -40.39
CA PRO A 23 10.93 -25.04 -40.75
C PRO A 23 10.87 -23.65 -40.11
N GLN A 24 12.01 -23.26 -39.53
CA GLN A 24 12.31 -21.90 -39.08
C GLN A 24 12.17 -20.92 -40.25
N TYR A 25 11.28 -19.94 -40.11
CA TYR A 25 11.29 -18.75 -40.95
C TYR A 25 12.50 -17.88 -40.58
N VAL A 26 13.39 -17.70 -41.54
CA VAL A 26 14.47 -16.71 -41.56
C VAL A 26 13.84 -15.32 -41.63
N GLN A 27 13.94 -14.52 -40.57
CA GLN A 27 13.72 -13.08 -40.63
C GLN A 27 15.04 -12.38 -40.94
N GLN A 28 15.11 -11.78 -42.13
CA GLN A 28 16.14 -10.84 -42.53
C GLN A 28 15.96 -9.47 -41.81
N PRO A 29 17.05 -8.68 -41.65
CA PRO A 29 17.04 -7.44 -40.90
C PRO A 29 16.50 -6.28 -41.76
N GLN A 30 15.46 -5.59 -41.30
CA GLN A 30 15.03 -4.33 -41.90
C GLN A 30 15.77 -3.14 -41.27
N ARG A 31 16.33 -2.34 -42.18
CA ARG A 31 17.05 -1.08 -41.97
C ARG A 31 16.23 -0.04 -41.22
N ALA A 32 16.93 0.74 -40.41
CA ALA A 32 16.50 2.03 -39.89
C ALA A 32 16.21 3.05 -41.00
N PRO A 33 15.36 4.05 -40.71
CA PRO A 33 15.70 5.40 -41.14
C PRO A 33 15.49 6.46 -40.05
N HIS A 34 16.56 7.27 -39.90
CA HIS A 34 16.61 8.72 -39.76
C HIS A 34 15.55 9.48 -38.94
N ALA A 35 16.08 10.13 -37.90
CA ALA A 35 15.51 11.29 -37.22
C ALA A 35 15.31 12.49 -38.17
N PRO A 36 14.41 13.44 -37.81
CA PRO A 36 14.58 14.83 -38.19
C PRO A 36 14.66 15.78 -36.98
N THR A 37 15.62 16.69 -37.08
CA THR A 37 15.83 17.91 -36.29
C THR A 37 14.81 19.02 -36.63
N PRO A 38 14.73 20.10 -35.84
CA PRO A 38 13.58 21.00 -35.78
C PRO A 38 13.69 22.17 -36.75
N TYR A 39 12.53 22.70 -37.19
CA TYR A 39 12.46 24.01 -37.81
C TYR A 39 11.34 24.88 -37.22
N GLN A 40 11.74 26.12 -36.96
CA GLN A 40 10.95 27.32 -36.71
C GLN A 40 10.00 27.62 -37.89
N GLN A 41 8.80 28.16 -37.60
CA GLN A 41 8.38 29.51 -38.01
C GLN A 41 6.89 29.78 -37.70
N THR A 42 6.65 30.99 -37.20
CA THR A 42 5.40 31.75 -36.97
C THR A 42 4.77 32.25 -38.31
N PRO A 43 3.73 33.14 -38.37
CA PRO A 43 2.57 33.44 -37.50
C PRO A 43 1.21 33.58 -38.28
N GLN A 44 0.16 33.97 -37.53
CA GLN A 44 -1.07 34.72 -37.92
C GLN A 44 -2.33 33.94 -38.37
N GLN A 45 -3.42 34.08 -37.62
CA GLN A 45 -4.60 34.95 -37.87
C GLN A 45 -5.72 34.55 -36.88
N GLN A 46 -6.03 35.42 -35.92
CA GLN A 46 -7.24 36.27 -35.88
C GLN A 46 -8.58 35.51 -35.88
N THR A 47 -9.24 35.49 -34.72
CA THR A 47 -10.68 35.82 -34.63
C THR A 47 -11.00 36.47 -33.29
N TYR A 48 -11.63 37.63 -33.42
CA TYR A 48 -12.21 38.52 -32.41
C TYR A 48 -13.32 37.87 -31.58
N VAL A 49 -13.40 38.20 -30.28
CA VAL A 49 -14.68 38.54 -29.60
C VAL A 49 -14.44 39.63 -28.54
N HIS A 50 -15.22 40.72 -28.65
CA HIS A 50 -15.29 41.94 -27.85
C HIS A 50 -15.98 41.71 -26.47
N ALA A 51 -15.43 42.21 -25.34
CA ALA A 51 -15.76 43.47 -24.61
C ALA A 51 -16.72 43.28 -23.39
N PRO A 52 -16.86 44.22 -22.42
CA PRO A 52 -16.02 45.37 -22.06
C PRO A 52 -15.67 45.49 -20.54
N GLN A 53 -14.57 46.20 -20.27
CA GLN A 53 -14.27 46.82 -18.97
C GLN A 53 -14.86 48.24 -18.91
N HIS A 54 -15.53 48.57 -17.80
CA HIS A 54 -15.95 49.93 -17.48
C HIS A 54 -14.89 50.62 -16.61
N ARG A 55 -14.43 51.78 -17.09
CA ARG A 55 -13.57 52.74 -16.38
C ARG A 55 -14.39 54.01 -16.18
N GLN A 56 -14.47 54.52 -14.96
CA GLN A 56 -14.79 55.93 -14.71
C GLN A 56 -13.89 56.46 -13.58
N GLN A 57 -13.00 57.35 -13.97
CA GLN A 57 -12.42 58.38 -13.10
C GLN A 57 -13.29 59.62 -13.25
N LEU A 58 -13.53 60.38 -12.17
CA LEU A 58 -13.09 61.78 -12.01
C LEU A 58 -13.70 62.46 -10.77
N GLN A 59 -12.84 63.22 -10.10
CA GLN A 59 -13.08 64.44 -9.31
C GLN A 59 -13.84 64.35 -7.97
N HIS A 60 -13.14 64.64 -6.86
CA HIS A 60 -13.12 65.99 -6.28
C HIS A 60 -12.08 66.10 -5.15
N SER A 61 -11.33 67.19 -5.21
CA SER A 61 -10.43 67.69 -4.17
C SER A 61 -11.19 68.52 -3.13
N GLN A 62 -10.60 68.59 -1.92
CA GLN A 62 -10.59 69.77 -1.05
C GLN A 62 -11.87 70.07 -0.22
N GLN A 63 -11.82 69.77 1.09
CA GLN A 63 -12.10 70.80 2.10
C GLN A 63 -11.54 70.45 3.49
N GLN A 64 -10.96 71.48 4.10
CA GLN A 64 -10.35 71.53 5.42
C GLN A 64 -11.39 71.69 6.54
N GLN A 65 -10.99 71.29 7.75
CA GLN A 65 -11.29 71.89 9.07
C GLN A 65 -12.76 71.96 9.56
N PHE A 66 -13.05 71.22 10.65
CA PHE A 66 -13.38 71.71 12.01
C PHE A 66 -14.14 70.64 12.82
N GLY A 67 -13.66 70.41 14.05
CA GLY A 67 -14.35 69.97 15.27
C GLY A 67 -15.55 69.00 15.23
N HIS A 68 -15.45 67.89 15.97
CA HIS A 68 -16.09 67.76 17.30
C HIS A 68 -15.93 66.33 17.84
N GLY A 69 -15.69 66.24 19.15
CA GLY A 69 -15.45 64.99 19.86
C GLY A 69 -16.60 64.00 19.72
N PHE A 70 -16.24 62.72 19.56
CA PHE A 70 -17.16 61.61 19.75
C PHE A 70 -16.48 60.48 20.51
N GLN A 71 -17.26 59.93 21.43
CA GLN A 71 -16.94 58.97 22.47
C GLN A 71 -16.48 57.64 21.88
N PHE A 72 -15.35 57.12 22.35
CA PHE A 72 -15.02 55.70 22.19
C PHE A 72 -15.95 54.87 23.10
N SER A 73 -16.91 54.19 22.49
CA SER A 73 -17.52 53.01 23.09
C SER A 73 -16.55 51.84 22.91
N ALA A 74 -15.67 51.66 23.89
CA ALA A 74 -14.86 50.45 24.01
C ALA A 74 -15.78 49.28 24.36
N THR A 75 -15.91 48.32 23.46
CA THR A 75 -16.48 47.00 23.75
C THR A 75 -15.48 46.24 24.64
N PRO A 76 -15.87 45.74 25.84
CA PRO A 76 -14.95 44.99 26.68
C PRO A 76 -14.70 43.60 26.09
N ALA A 77 -13.43 43.26 25.90
CA ALA A 77 -13.01 41.90 25.61
C ALA A 77 -13.39 40.95 26.76
N PRO A 78 -13.77 39.69 26.49
CA PRO A 78 -14.02 38.71 27.54
C PRO A 78 -12.73 38.44 28.32
N VAL A 79 -12.76 38.74 29.62
CA VAL A 79 -11.70 38.42 30.57
C VAL A 79 -11.65 36.90 30.71
N VAL A 80 -10.60 36.28 30.15
CA VAL A 80 -10.29 34.87 30.39
C VAL A 80 -9.87 34.72 31.85
N VAL A 81 -10.78 34.21 32.68
CA VAL A 81 -10.52 33.77 34.05
C VAL A 81 -9.60 32.55 33.98
N GLY A 82 -8.33 32.69 34.39
CA GLY A 82 -7.45 31.52 34.54
C GLY A 82 -5.94 31.77 34.67
N ALA A 83 -5.42 32.96 34.38
CA ALA A 83 -3.96 33.13 34.28
C ALA A 83 -3.19 33.16 35.62
N ASN A 84 -3.84 33.39 36.77
CA ASN A 84 -3.13 33.64 38.04
C ASN A 84 -3.16 32.49 39.07
N GLY A 85 -3.68 31.31 38.70
CA GLY A 85 -3.69 30.13 39.59
C GLY A 85 -4.65 30.22 40.79
N LEU A 86 -5.54 31.22 40.82
CA LEU A 86 -6.54 31.45 41.87
C LEU A 86 -7.78 30.57 41.64
N ILE A 87 -7.67 29.28 41.95
CA ILE A 87 -8.77 28.29 41.89
C ILE A 87 -9.37 28.04 43.27
N PRO A 88 -10.66 27.61 43.38
CA PRO A 88 -11.22 27.12 44.64
C PRO A 88 -10.32 26.05 45.26
N GLY A 89 -10.03 26.20 46.55
CA GLY A 89 -9.13 25.35 47.32
C GLY A 89 -7.69 25.86 47.43
N ALA A 90 -7.27 26.84 46.63
CA ALA A 90 -5.93 27.41 46.72
C ALA A 90 -5.72 28.21 48.02
N ARG A 91 -4.52 28.09 48.60
CA ARG A 91 -4.09 28.87 49.77
C ARG A 91 -3.61 30.25 49.32
N VAL A 92 -4.17 31.29 49.92
CA VAL A 92 -3.89 32.68 49.55
C VAL A 92 -3.67 33.54 50.79
N GLU A 93 -2.92 34.63 50.64
CA GLU A 93 -2.99 35.77 51.56
C GLU A 93 -3.87 36.83 50.92
N ALA A 94 -4.89 37.28 51.65
CA ALA A 94 -5.81 38.30 51.16
C ALA A 94 -5.90 39.50 52.11
N GLU A 95 -6.03 40.69 51.52
CA GLU A 95 -6.07 41.95 52.22
C GLU A 95 -7.46 42.19 52.82
N TRP A 96 -7.61 41.92 54.12
CA TRP A 96 -8.88 42.14 54.83
C TRP A 96 -9.07 43.61 55.24
N HIS A 97 -7.97 44.31 55.53
CA HIS A 97 -7.93 45.76 55.73
C HIS A 97 -6.78 46.33 54.91
N PRO A 98 -6.87 47.56 54.36
CA PRO A 98 -5.77 48.17 53.62
C PRO A 98 -4.45 48.08 54.40
N GLY A 99 -3.46 47.38 53.84
CA GLY A 99 -2.16 47.12 54.45
C GLY A 99 -2.06 45.90 55.37
N ARG A 100 -3.15 45.17 55.66
CA ARG A 100 -3.17 43.96 56.50
C ARG A 100 -3.61 42.73 55.71
N TRP A 101 -2.69 41.79 55.56
CA TRP A 101 -2.86 40.55 54.81
C TRP A 101 -3.03 39.38 55.78
N ASN A 102 -4.07 38.59 55.59
CA ASN A 102 -4.33 37.38 56.39
C ASN A 102 -4.40 36.16 55.48
N ARG A 103 -4.00 35.01 56.03
CA ARG A 103 -4.00 33.74 55.32
C ARG A 103 -5.41 33.15 55.28
N GLY A 104 -5.76 32.59 54.13
CA GLY A 104 -7.04 31.95 53.91
C GLY A 104 -7.01 30.97 52.74
N GLN A 105 -8.19 30.44 52.43
CA GLN A 105 -8.42 29.52 51.33
C GLN A 105 -9.57 30.07 50.48
N ILE A 106 -9.39 30.08 49.16
CA ILE A 106 -10.47 30.43 48.23
C ILE A 106 -11.54 29.33 48.33
N THR A 107 -12.76 29.68 48.71
CA THR A 107 -13.88 28.73 48.75
C THR A 107 -14.65 28.72 47.44
N GLU A 108 -14.74 29.86 46.76
CA GLU A 108 -15.51 30.02 45.54
C GLU A 108 -14.92 31.16 44.67
N VAL A 109 -15.05 31.03 43.35
CA VAL A 109 -14.71 32.08 42.38
C VAL A 109 -15.98 32.38 41.59
N SER A 110 -16.48 33.62 41.71
CA SER A 110 -17.64 34.10 40.96
C SER A 110 -17.34 34.13 39.45
N PRO A 111 -18.36 34.01 38.57
CA PRO A 111 -18.20 34.23 37.12
C PRO A 111 -17.56 35.58 36.77
N GLU A 112 -17.70 36.59 37.63
CA GLU A 112 -17.12 37.92 37.49
C GLU A 112 -15.64 38.00 37.91
N GLY A 113 -15.04 36.88 38.35
CA GLY A 113 -13.65 36.80 38.82
C GLY A 113 -13.42 37.29 40.25
N LEU A 114 -14.49 37.54 41.01
CA LEU A 114 -14.43 37.89 42.44
C LEU A 114 -14.27 36.62 43.31
N LEU A 115 -13.47 36.72 44.36
CA LEU A 115 -13.12 35.58 45.23
C LEU A 115 -13.92 35.61 46.54
N SER A 116 -14.40 34.45 46.97
CA SER A 116 -14.81 34.21 48.36
C SER A 116 -13.67 33.53 49.10
N ILE A 117 -13.17 34.14 50.17
CA ILE A 117 -12.00 33.67 50.92
C ILE A 117 -12.40 33.37 52.35
N ARG A 118 -12.13 32.15 52.81
CA ARG A 118 -12.23 31.77 54.22
C ARG A 118 -10.85 31.89 54.86
N TYR A 119 -10.71 32.84 55.77
CA TYR A 119 -9.48 33.05 56.54
C TYR A 119 -9.28 31.94 57.58
N ASP A 120 -8.04 31.74 58.01
CA ASP A 120 -7.68 30.71 58.98
C ASP A 120 -8.28 30.94 60.38
N ASP A 121 -8.72 32.18 60.68
CA ASP A 121 -9.48 32.53 61.89
C ASP A 121 -10.97 32.17 61.82
N GLY A 122 -11.42 31.60 60.68
CA GLY A 122 -12.79 31.19 60.44
C GLY A 122 -13.68 32.26 59.81
N TYR A 123 -13.21 33.50 59.63
CA TYR A 123 -13.97 34.55 58.97
C TYR A 123 -14.05 34.31 57.46
N VAL A 124 -15.22 34.59 56.85
CA VAL A 124 -15.42 34.47 55.40
C VAL A 124 -15.68 35.85 54.81
N GLN A 125 -14.84 36.26 53.87
CA GLN A 125 -15.03 37.50 53.12
C GLN A 125 -15.40 37.18 51.67
N HIS A 126 -16.54 37.69 51.26
CA HIS A 126 -17.05 37.57 49.89
C HIS A 126 -16.62 38.77 49.04
N GLN A 127 -16.62 38.58 47.72
CA GLN A 127 -16.35 39.64 46.74
C GLN A 127 -14.96 40.28 46.84
N VAL A 128 -13.94 39.50 47.22
CA VAL A 128 -12.55 39.97 47.25
C VAL A 128 -12.01 40.04 45.82
N GLY A 129 -11.61 41.23 45.38
CA GLY A 129 -11.01 41.41 44.05
C GLY A 129 -9.68 40.64 43.91
N PRO A 130 -9.36 40.09 42.74
CA PRO A 130 -8.17 39.24 42.55
C PRO A 130 -6.85 39.97 42.83
N GLY A 131 -6.80 41.31 42.69
CA GLY A 131 -5.63 42.12 43.07
C GLY A 131 -5.39 42.25 44.58
N LYS A 132 -6.38 41.87 45.40
CA LYS A 132 -6.31 41.84 46.87
C LYS A 132 -6.03 40.45 47.44
N ALA A 133 -5.71 39.47 46.58
CA ALA A 133 -5.32 38.12 46.97
C ALA A 133 -4.00 37.75 46.30
N ARG A 134 -3.10 37.09 47.03
CA ARG A 134 -1.80 36.63 46.54
C ARG A 134 -1.66 35.15 46.83
N LEU A 135 -1.21 34.37 45.84
CA LEU A 135 -1.01 32.94 46.03
C LEU A 135 0.13 32.71 47.02
N LEU A 136 -0.12 31.94 48.08
CA LEU A 136 0.94 31.46 48.94
C LEU A 136 1.64 30.31 48.20
N ALA A 137 2.93 30.47 47.90
CA ALA A 137 3.72 29.46 47.19
C ALA A 137 3.52 28.08 47.83
N ALA A 138 3.20 27.09 46.99
CA ALA A 138 2.76 25.77 47.39
C ALA A 138 3.74 25.12 48.38
N GLY A 139 3.37 25.06 49.66
CA GLY A 139 4.01 24.17 50.62
C GLY A 139 3.84 22.70 50.17
N PRO A 140 4.74 21.80 50.58
CA PRO A 140 4.80 20.42 50.10
C PRO A 140 3.43 19.75 50.21
N ARG A 141 2.93 19.29 49.06
CA ARG A 141 1.63 18.65 48.87
C ARG A 141 1.46 17.51 49.89
N PRO A 142 0.48 17.56 50.81
CA PRO A 142 0.19 16.41 51.66
C PRO A 142 -0.25 15.23 50.79
N ALA A 143 0.29 14.04 51.10
CA ALA A 143 0.08 12.82 50.33
C ALA A 143 -1.43 12.48 50.20
N PRO A 144 -1.89 12.01 49.03
CA PRO A 144 -3.28 11.66 48.81
C PRO A 144 -3.70 10.50 49.74
N ALA A 145 -4.83 10.67 50.43
CA ALA A 145 -5.42 9.63 51.27
C ALA A 145 -5.80 8.40 50.42
N PRO A 146 -5.67 7.18 50.96
CA PRO A 146 -6.01 5.95 50.25
C PRO A 146 -7.51 5.89 49.92
N PRO A 147 -7.89 5.29 48.78
CA PRO A 147 -9.28 5.19 48.36
C PRO A 147 -10.09 4.29 49.30
N PRO A 148 -11.39 4.57 49.50
CA PRO A 148 -12.26 3.75 50.32
C PRO A 148 -12.47 2.36 49.69
N PRO A 149 -12.66 1.30 50.51
CA PRO A 149 -12.87 -0.05 50.02
C PRO A 149 -14.18 -0.17 49.22
N PRO A 150 -14.25 -1.08 48.23
CA PRO A 150 -15.40 -1.23 47.35
C PRO A 150 -16.63 -1.69 48.12
N VAL A 151 -17.74 -0.97 47.92
CA VAL A 151 -19.06 -1.30 48.43
C VAL A 151 -19.53 -2.59 47.76
N ALA A 152 -19.86 -3.59 48.59
CA ALA A 152 -20.38 -4.87 48.16
C ALA A 152 -21.67 -4.72 47.33
N ALA A 153 -21.72 -5.43 46.20
CA ALA A 153 -22.85 -5.47 45.30
C ALA A 153 -24.08 -6.07 45.99
N ASN A 154 -25.22 -5.41 45.79
CA ASN A 154 -26.52 -5.78 46.30
C ASN A 154 -27.08 -6.97 45.47
N PRO A 155 -27.40 -8.15 46.05
CA PRO A 155 -27.77 -9.35 45.31
C PRO A 155 -29.29 -9.51 45.14
N TRP A 156 -29.99 -8.52 44.56
CA TRP A 156 -31.43 -8.65 44.24
C TRP A 156 -31.74 -8.20 42.80
N ALA A 157 -30.96 -8.63 41.82
CA ALA A 157 -31.21 -8.26 40.41
C ALA A 157 -31.14 -9.45 39.44
N ALA A 158 -31.58 -10.63 39.89
CA ALA A 158 -31.74 -11.79 39.01
C ALA A 158 -32.88 -12.69 39.51
N GLU A 159 -34.10 -12.42 39.04
CA GLU A 159 -35.21 -13.39 38.84
C GLU A 159 -36.51 -12.60 38.64
N VAL A 160 -36.86 -12.27 37.38
CA VAL A 160 -38.23 -12.33 36.82
C VAL A 160 -38.11 -12.31 35.29
N GLU A 161 -37.76 -13.46 34.71
CA GLU A 161 -38.07 -13.78 33.32
C GLU A 161 -39.02 -14.97 33.36
N ASP A 162 -40.33 -14.75 33.24
CA ASP A 162 -41.22 -15.67 32.52
C ASP A 162 -42.62 -15.06 32.26
N LYS A 163 -43.13 -15.32 31.06
CA LYS A 163 -44.53 -15.21 30.58
C LYS A 163 -45.19 -13.83 30.41
N LEU A 164 -45.22 -13.39 29.14
CA LEU A 164 -46.41 -12.71 28.57
C LEU A 164 -46.75 -13.29 27.17
N PRO A 165 -48.05 -13.50 26.86
CA PRO A 165 -48.51 -14.23 25.67
C PRO A 165 -48.56 -13.37 24.39
N ALA A 166 -48.46 -14.07 23.25
CA ALA A 166 -48.44 -13.55 21.89
C ALA A 166 -49.70 -12.73 21.50
N PRO A 167 -49.57 -11.76 20.58
CA PRO A 167 -50.70 -10.98 20.07
C PRO A 167 -51.58 -11.80 19.08
N PRO A 168 -52.90 -11.60 19.06
CA PRO A 168 -53.79 -12.31 18.14
C PRO A 168 -53.62 -11.84 16.68
N PRO A 169 -53.85 -12.73 15.69
CA PRO A 169 -53.73 -12.39 14.28
C PRO A 169 -54.89 -11.49 13.80
N ARG A 170 -54.54 -10.53 12.94
CA ARG A 170 -55.48 -9.66 12.22
C ARG A 170 -56.26 -10.47 11.17
N PRO A 171 -57.58 -10.29 11.02
CA PRO A 171 -58.33 -10.97 9.98
C PRO A 171 -58.19 -10.26 8.63
N THR A 172 -57.88 -11.07 7.63
CA THR A 172 -58.00 -10.85 6.19
C THR A 172 -59.48 -10.74 5.79
N HIS A 173 -59.85 -9.67 5.07
CA HIS A 173 -61.12 -9.63 4.34
C HIS A 173 -60.89 -10.00 2.87
N GLN A 174 -61.24 -11.24 2.53
CA GLN A 174 -61.54 -11.69 1.17
C GLN A 174 -63.06 -11.92 1.08
N GLY A 175 -63.65 -11.27 0.08
CA GLY A 175 -64.65 -11.76 -0.87
C GLY A 175 -65.79 -12.72 -0.50
N ILE A 176 -66.93 -12.39 -1.13
CA ILE A 176 -68.02 -13.25 -1.65
C ILE A 176 -69.19 -13.52 -0.69
N GLY A 177 -70.40 -13.17 -1.14
CA GLY A 177 -71.60 -13.92 -0.76
C GLY A 177 -72.91 -13.13 -0.65
N ALA A 178 -73.65 -13.11 -1.76
CA ALA A 178 -75.10 -13.35 -1.88
C ALA A 178 -76.14 -12.59 -1.03
N ALA A 179 -77.18 -12.15 -1.75
CA ALA A 179 -78.51 -11.78 -1.28
C ALA A 179 -79.16 -12.85 -0.36
N PRO A 180 -80.18 -12.51 0.43
CA PRO A 180 -81.54 -12.54 -0.13
C PRO A 180 -82.50 -11.45 0.36
N GLU A 181 -83.59 -11.36 -0.39
CA GLU A 181 -84.88 -10.73 -0.12
C GLU A 181 -85.34 -10.78 1.34
N ARG A 182 -86.00 -9.71 1.82
CA ARG A 182 -87.42 -9.70 2.22
C ARG A 182 -87.81 -8.43 2.96
N SER A 183 -88.89 -7.82 2.47
CA SER A 183 -90.02 -7.23 3.19
C SER A 183 -89.78 -6.58 4.57
N SER A 184 -90.04 -5.28 4.69
CA SER A 184 -90.97 -4.75 5.71
C SER A 184 -91.21 -3.25 5.54
N THR A 185 -92.47 -2.95 5.19
CA THR A 185 -93.19 -1.68 5.32
C THR A 185 -93.11 -1.09 6.73
N PRO A 186 -93.29 0.23 6.88
CA PRO A 186 -94.29 0.73 7.81
C PRO A 186 -95.27 1.67 7.09
N LYS A 187 -96.54 1.26 7.03
CA LYS A 187 -97.63 1.81 7.87
C LYS A 187 -97.94 3.29 7.59
N ARG A 188 -98.55 3.46 6.43
CA ARG A 188 -99.57 4.47 6.12
C ARG A 188 -100.73 4.31 7.11
N THR A 189 -100.91 5.26 8.03
CA THR A 189 -102.14 5.42 8.81
C THR A 189 -103.08 6.34 8.05
N GLU A 190 -104.10 5.71 7.47
CA GLU A 190 -105.33 6.33 7.00
C GLU A 190 -106.18 6.76 8.21
N SER A 191 -106.55 8.03 8.22
CA SER A 191 -107.71 8.61 8.92
C SER A 191 -108.21 9.67 7.93
N LYS A 192 -109.21 9.45 7.08
CA LYS A 192 -110.61 9.10 7.34
C LYS A 192 -111.19 9.92 8.49
N ASP A 193 -111.49 11.18 8.20
CA ASP A 193 -112.70 11.80 8.71
C ASP A 193 -113.39 12.57 7.59
N GLU A 194 -114.67 12.27 7.50
CA GLU A 194 -115.69 12.78 6.61
C GLU A 194 -116.05 14.21 7.03
N SER A 195 -116.14 15.12 6.08
CA SER A 195 -117.01 16.29 6.21
C SER A 195 -117.20 16.89 4.83
N GLU A 196 -118.32 16.46 4.25
CA GLU A 196 -118.99 17.01 3.11
C GLU A 196 -119.30 18.50 3.34
N ALA A 197 -118.87 19.36 2.40
CA ALA A 197 -119.57 20.60 2.11
C ALA A 197 -119.23 21.05 0.69
N SER A 198 -120.10 20.66 -0.25
CA SER A 198 -120.23 21.34 -1.54
C SER A 198 -120.48 22.85 -1.33
N PRO A 199 -119.91 23.70 -2.20
CA PRO A 199 -120.73 24.72 -2.80
C PRO A 199 -120.54 24.69 -4.32
N GLU A 200 -121.23 23.74 -4.95
CA GLU A 200 -121.74 23.96 -6.30
C GLU A 200 -122.76 25.10 -6.24
N ARG A 201 -122.68 26.00 -7.21
CA ARG A 201 -123.59 27.14 -7.48
C ARG A 201 -123.37 28.41 -6.66
N ALA A 202 -122.42 29.22 -7.14
CA ALA A 202 -122.63 30.66 -7.20
C ALA A 202 -121.94 31.25 -8.44
N ALA A 203 -122.77 31.93 -9.25
CA ALA A 203 -122.40 33.03 -10.14
C ALA A 203 -121.37 32.73 -11.26
N ARG A 204 -121.91 32.33 -12.41
CA ARG A 204 -121.46 32.86 -13.71
C ARG A 204 -121.74 34.37 -13.73
N GLU A 205 -120.91 35.13 -13.03
CA GLU A 205 -120.68 36.53 -13.36
C GLU A 205 -119.38 36.55 -14.12
N ASP A 206 -119.42 37.02 -15.37
CA ASP A 206 -118.21 37.29 -16.14
C ASP A 206 -117.32 38.14 -15.24
N PRO A 207 -116.12 37.64 -14.85
CA PRO A 207 -115.24 38.43 -14.04
C PRO A 207 -114.92 39.64 -14.90
N GLY A 208 -115.46 40.81 -14.52
CA GLY A 208 -115.04 42.07 -15.10
C GLY A 208 -113.51 42.10 -15.14
N PRO A 209 -112.87 42.91 -15.99
CA PRO A 209 -111.47 42.76 -16.41
C PRO A 209 -110.42 42.52 -15.29
N PHE A 210 -110.76 42.81 -14.04
CA PHE A 210 -109.99 42.60 -12.82
C PHE A 210 -110.28 41.33 -11.99
N GLY A 211 -111.37 40.61 -12.20
CA GLY A 211 -111.76 39.45 -11.38
C GLY A 211 -110.82 38.26 -11.52
N GLN A 212 -110.33 38.00 -12.74
CA GLN A 212 -109.28 37.00 -12.99
C GLN A 212 -107.97 37.38 -12.30
N LEU A 213 -107.66 38.67 -12.27
CA LEU A 213 -106.45 39.21 -11.66
C LEU A 213 -106.49 39.11 -10.14
N ARG A 214 -107.65 39.38 -9.51
CA ARG A 214 -107.85 39.17 -8.07
C ARG A 214 -107.68 37.70 -7.69
N ARG A 215 -108.26 36.76 -8.45
CA ARG A 215 -108.07 35.32 -8.22
C ARG A 215 -106.60 34.93 -8.33
N ARG A 216 -105.91 35.35 -9.39
CA ARG A 216 -104.46 35.12 -9.53
C ARG A 216 -103.63 35.67 -8.37
N LEU A 217 -103.97 36.86 -7.88
CA LEU A 217 -103.30 37.49 -6.73
C LEU A 217 -103.54 36.67 -5.45
N THR A 218 -104.77 36.18 -5.25
CA THR A 218 -105.12 35.30 -4.12
C THR A 218 -104.41 33.95 -4.22
N ASP A 219 -104.38 33.33 -5.41
CA ASP A 219 -103.68 32.06 -5.66
C ASP A 219 -102.17 32.21 -5.48
N ALA A 220 -101.59 33.35 -5.89
CA ALA A 220 -100.18 33.66 -5.66
C ALA A 220 -99.87 33.82 -4.17
N MET A 221 -100.72 34.53 -3.41
CA MET A 221 -100.59 34.65 -1.95
C MET A 221 -100.74 33.29 -1.25
N ALA A 222 -101.67 32.44 -1.71
CA ALA A 222 -101.89 31.10 -1.13
C ALA A 222 -100.71 30.16 -1.36
N ARG A 223 -100.02 30.28 -2.50
CA ARG A 223 -98.79 29.51 -2.79
C ARG A 223 -97.57 30.01 -2.01
N GLY A 224 -97.58 31.27 -1.59
CA GLY A 224 -96.55 31.84 -0.72
C GLY A 224 -95.17 32.06 -1.38
N TYR A 225 -95.05 31.91 -2.70
CA TYR A 225 -93.80 32.20 -3.42
C TYR A 225 -93.71 33.70 -3.72
N ALA A 226 -92.66 34.36 -3.23
CA ALA A 226 -92.44 35.79 -3.43
C ALA A 226 -92.45 36.19 -4.92
N GLY A 227 -91.84 35.37 -5.79
CA GLY A 227 -91.84 35.58 -7.25
C GLY A 227 -93.23 35.59 -7.88
N ASP A 228 -94.11 34.67 -7.46
CA ASP A 228 -95.48 34.59 -7.96
C ASP A 228 -96.31 35.80 -7.50
N ILE A 229 -96.13 36.23 -6.25
CA ILE A 229 -96.82 37.39 -5.68
C ILE A 229 -96.33 38.67 -6.36
N GLN A 230 -95.02 38.82 -6.60
CA GLN A 230 -94.44 39.97 -7.29
C GLN A 230 -94.92 40.07 -8.74
N ALA A 231 -94.95 38.95 -9.48
CA ALA A 231 -95.45 38.90 -10.85
C ALA A 231 -96.95 39.27 -10.91
N ALA A 232 -97.76 38.74 -9.99
CA ALA A 232 -99.18 39.07 -9.91
C ALA A 232 -99.43 40.54 -9.48
N LEU A 233 -98.59 41.09 -8.59
CA LEU A 233 -98.65 42.50 -8.20
C LEU A 233 -98.26 43.45 -9.33
N LEU A 234 -97.26 43.10 -10.14
CA LEU A 234 -96.87 43.86 -11.33
C LEU A 234 -97.99 43.86 -12.38
N GLU A 235 -98.62 42.70 -12.62
CA GLU A 235 -99.78 42.61 -13.51
C GLU A 235 -100.97 43.43 -12.98
N ALA A 236 -101.20 43.40 -11.66
CA ALA A 236 -102.19 44.25 -10.98
C ALA A 236 -101.91 45.74 -11.15
N GLN A 237 -100.65 46.16 -11.01
CA GLN A 237 -100.23 47.55 -11.18
C GLN A 237 -100.40 48.02 -12.63
N GLN A 238 -99.99 47.22 -13.62
CA GLN A 238 -100.11 47.55 -15.04
C GLN A 238 -101.57 47.74 -15.47
N LYS A 239 -102.49 46.94 -14.91
CA LYS A 239 -103.91 47.03 -15.20
C LYS A 239 -104.63 48.10 -14.36
N GLY A 240 -103.96 48.74 -13.41
CA GLY A 240 -104.54 49.78 -12.56
C GLY A 240 -105.40 49.26 -11.40
N LEU A 241 -105.26 47.99 -11.02
CA LEU A 241 -105.98 47.41 -9.90
C LEU A 241 -105.44 47.98 -8.58
N GLN A 242 -106.31 48.67 -7.84
CA GLN A 242 -106.05 49.15 -6.48
C GLN A 242 -107.12 48.60 -5.55
N GLY A 243 -106.74 48.14 -4.35
CA GLY A 243 -107.68 47.54 -3.41
C GLY A 243 -107.02 46.89 -2.21
N PRO A 244 -107.80 46.47 -1.20
CA PRO A 244 -107.29 45.79 0.00
C PRO A 244 -106.56 44.49 -0.35
N GLU A 245 -106.90 43.83 -1.45
CA GLU A 245 -106.23 42.62 -1.92
C GLU A 245 -104.79 42.90 -2.35
N VAL A 246 -104.54 44.04 -3.03
CA VAL A 246 -103.20 44.47 -3.43
C VAL A 246 -102.35 44.82 -2.20
N ARG A 247 -102.94 45.44 -1.18
CA ARG A 247 -102.24 45.70 0.09
C ARG A 247 -101.88 44.39 0.80
N ARG A 248 -102.83 43.46 0.94
CA ARG A 248 -102.56 42.12 1.52
C ARG A 248 -101.49 41.37 0.76
N ALA A 249 -101.48 41.45 -0.57
CA ALA A 249 -100.45 40.83 -1.39
C ALA A 249 -99.09 41.50 -1.22
N ARG A 250 -99.01 42.82 -1.05
CA ARG A 250 -97.76 43.51 -0.70
C ARG A 250 -97.26 43.10 0.69
N ASP A 251 -98.15 43.04 1.68
CA ASP A 251 -97.79 42.61 3.04
C ASP A 251 -97.32 41.14 3.04
N ALA A 252 -97.99 40.27 2.27
CA ALA A 252 -97.60 38.88 2.06
C ALA A 252 -96.25 38.75 1.31
N LEU A 253 -96.01 39.60 0.31
CA LEU A 253 -94.71 39.67 -0.39
C LEU A 253 -93.60 40.08 0.59
N LEU A 254 -93.79 41.15 1.36
CA LEU A 254 -92.82 41.62 2.36
C LEU A 254 -92.56 40.55 3.44
N ALA A 255 -93.60 39.84 3.88
CA ALA A 255 -93.46 38.73 4.81
C ALA A 255 -92.67 37.56 4.19
N GLY A 256 -92.95 37.22 2.92
CA GLY A 256 -92.23 36.19 2.17
C GLY A 256 -90.76 36.55 1.93
N GLU A 257 -90.47 37.77 1.50
CA GLU A 257 -89.11 38.29 1.31
C GLU A 257 -88.32 38.33 2.62
N ALA A 258 -88.97 38.72 3.73
CA ALA A 258 -88.38 38.68 5.06
C ALA A 258 -88.06 37.23 5.50
N GLN A 259 -88.93 36.27 5.19
CA GLN A 259 -88.70 34.86 5.47
C GLN A 259 -87.57 34.27 4.60
N ASP A 260 -87.52 34.63 3.31
CA ASP A 260 -86.46 34.23 2.38
C ASP A 260 -85.10 34.82 2.75
N PHE A 261 -85.09 36.08 3.18
CA PHE A 261 -83.91 36.71 3.74
C PHE A 261 -83.43 35.95 4.99
N ARG A 262 -84.33 35.63 5.94
CA ARG A 262 -83.98 34.84 7.13
C ARG A 262 -83.41 33.47 6.76
N ARG A 263 -84.01 32.76 5.80
CA ARG A 263 -83.50 31.46 5.31
C ARG A 263 -82.10 31.58 4.74
N ARG A 264 -81.86 32.52 3.82
CA ARG A 264 -80.54 32.76 3.22
C ARG A 264 -79.50 33.16 4.26
N ALA A 265 -79.89 33.97 5.23
CA ALA A 265 -78.98 34.38 6.28
C ALA A 265 -78.65 33.23 7.26
N LEU A 266 -79.61 32.36 7.60
CA LEU A 266 -79.33 31.14 8.37
C LEU A 266 -78.38 30.20 7.62
N GLN A 267 -78.59 30.01 6.32
CA GLN A 267 -77.68 29.23 5.48
C GLN A 267 -76.27 29.84 5.46
N LEU A 268 -76.17 31.17 5.31
CA LEU A 268 -74.89 31.88 5.34
C LEU A 268 -74.18 31.72 6.70
N ILE A 269 -74.92 31.67 7.81
CA ILE A 269 -74.37 31.40 9.15
C ILE A 269 -73.82 29.97 9.24
N GLU A 270 -74.57 28.98 8.75
CA GLU A 270 -74.14 27.58 8.73
C GLU A 270 -72.88 27.41 7.86
N ASP A 271 -72.90 27.93 6.63
CA ASP A 271 -71.74 27.93 5.72
C ASP A 271 -70.53 28.63 6.36
N ALA A 272 -70.75 29.74 7.08
CA ALA A 272 -69.67 30.45 7.77
C ALA A 272 -69.08 29.64 8.93
N ILE A 273 -69.92 28.98 9.73
CA ILE A 273 -69.48 28.11 10.84
C ILE A 273 -68.75 26.87 10.30
N GLU A 274 -69.27 26.25 9.25
CA GLU A 274 -68.66 25.07 8.62
C GLU A 274 -67.33 25.40 7.95
N SER A 275 -67.23 26.55 7.29
CA SER A 275 -65.99 26.97 6.63
C SER A 275 -64.86 27.34 7.59
N ASP A 276 -65.18 27.63 8.85
CA ASP A 276 -64.22 28.09 9.88
C ASP A 276 -63.31 29.24 9.41
N ASP A 277 -63.86 30.13 8.58
CA ASP A 277 -63.18 31.32 8.06
C ASP A 277 -63.66 32.56 8.81
N TYR A 278 -62.69 33.35 9.30
CA TYR A 278 -62.95 34.48 10.18
C TYR A 278 -63.72 35.56 9.45
N TRP A 279 -63.37 35.77 8.19
CA TRP A 279 -64.02 36.78 7.36
C TRP A 279 -65.46 36.39 7.02
N LYS A 280 -65.72 35.09 6.78
CA LYS A 280 -67.09 34.58 6.58
C LYS A 280 -67.92 34.70 7.85
N LEU A 281 -67.35 34.36 9.01
CA LEU A 281 -68.02 34.52 10.31
C LEU A 281 -68.32 35.99 10.62
N GLN A 282 -67.40 36.90 10.32
CA GLN A 282 -67.60 38.34 10.51
C GLN A 282 -68.64 38.91 9.55
N ALA A 283 -68.65 38.48 8.28
CA ALA A 283 -69.68 38.87 7.32
C ALA A 283 -71.06 38.36 7.76
N ALA A 284 -71.15 37.10 8.20
CA ALA A 284 -72.36 36.52 8.76
C ALA A 284 -72.87 37.30 9.98
N MET A 285 -71.95 37.73 10.86
CA MET A 285 -72.28 38.55 12.02
C MET A 285 -72.92 39.88 11.60
N GLN A 286 -72.38 40.55 10.60
CA GLN A 286 -72.95 41.80 10.08
C GLN A 286 -74.35 41.59 9.49
N THR A 287 -74.58 40.49 8.76
CA THR A 287 -75.90 40.13 8.23
C THR A 287 -76.90 39.84 9.34
N VAL A 288 -76.50 39.15 10.41
CA VAL A 288 -77.36 38.86 11.57
C VAL A 288 -77.77 40.13 12.31
N VAL A 289 -76.80 41.02 12.58
CA VAL A 289 -77.04 42.28 13.30
C VAL A 289 -77.88 43.24 12.46
N GLY A 290 -77.55 43.41 11.17
CA GLY A 290 -78.28 44.31 10.27
C GLY A 290 -79.66 43.79 9.88
N GLY A 291 -79.85 42.47 9.85
CA GLY A 291 -81.09 41.81 9.47
C GLY A 291 -82.09 41.54 10.60
N GLY A 292 -81.73 41.87 11.85
CA GLY A 292 -82.58 41.61 13.02
C GLY A 292 -82.83 40.12 13.27
N ILE A 293 -81.89 39.26 12.90
CA ILE A 293 -82.00 37.81 13.11
C ILE A 293 -81.72 37.55 14.60
N GLY A 294 -82.56 36.73 15.24
CA GLY A 294 -82.67 36.63 16.69
C GLY A 294 -81.32 36.47 17.45
N PRO A 295 -81.27 36.90 18.72
CA PRO A 295 -80.03 36.99 19.50
C PRO A 295 -79.29 35.66 19.66
N GLU A 296 -79.98 34.53 19.55
CA GLU A 296 -79.41 33.18 19.61
C GLU A 296 -78.40 32.92 18.48
N GLN A 297 -78.71 33.36 17.26
CA GLN A 297 -77.81 33.16 16.11
C GLN A 297 -76.56 34.02 16.22
N ALA A 298 -76.71 35.25 16.74
CA ALA A 298 -75.57 36.11 17.06
C ALA A 298 -74.69 35.49 18.17
N ALA A 299 -75.28 34.85 19.17
CA ALA A 299 -74.53 34.15 20.21
C ALA A 299 -73.75 32.95 19.65
N ARG A 300 -74.38 32.13 18.79
CA ARG A 300 -73.75 30.99 18.10
C ARG A 300 -72.56 31.43 17.24
N LEU A 301 -72.71 32.51 16.46
CA LEU A 301 -71.59 33.08 15.69
C LEU A 301 -70.47 33.63 16.59
N LYS A 302 -70.80 34.33 17.68
CA LYS A 302 -69.78 34.83 18.63
C LYS A 302 -68.99 33.68 19.25
N GLU A 303 -69.65 32.58 19.59
CA GLU A 303 -68.98 31.38 20.09
C GLU A 303 -68.08 30.75 19.03
N ALA A 304 -68.55 30.62 17.78
CA ALA A 304 -67.74 30.13 16.67
C ALA A 304 -66.49 31.01 16.43
N MET A 305 -66.64 32.34 16.44
CA MET A 305 -65.51 33.28 16.33
C MET A 305 -64.50 33.12 17.49
N ARG A 306 -64.97 32.95 18.74
CA ARG A 306 -64.10 32.68 19.89
C ARG A 306 -63.39 31.33 19.76
N ALA A 307 -64.08 30.29 19.27
CA ALA A 307 -63.49 28.98 19.02
C ALA A 307 -62.40 29.07 17.93
N GLN A 308 -62.65 29.78 16.84
CA GLN A 308 -61.66 30.03 15.80
C GLN A 308 -60.47 30.84 16.31
N GLN A 309 -60.70 31.87 17.13
CA GLN A 309 -59.63 32.66 17.74
C GLN A 309 -58.72 31.78 18.60
N ARG A 310 -59.29 30.92 19.44
CA ARG A 310 -58.55 29.93 20.24
C ARG A 310 -57.72 28.98 19.35
N ARG A 311 -58.29 28.47 18.26
CA ARG A 311 -57.57 27.65 17.27
C ARG A 311 -56.41 28.40 16.62
N SER A 312 -56.62 29.65 16.20
CA SER A 312 -55.58 30.47 15.58
C SER A 312 -54.44 30.81 16.56
N GLN A 313 -54.77 31.04 17.83
CA GLN A 313 -53.79 31.25 18.89
C GLN A 313 -52.99 29.98 19.13
N ALA A 314 -53.64 28.82 19.22
CA ALA A 314 -52.95 27.54 19.35
C ALA A 314 -52.02 27.26 18.16
N SER A 315 -52.43 27.53 16.91
CA SER A 315 -51.55 27.42 15.74
C SER A 315 -50.35 28.38 15.81
N ARG A 316 -50.53 29.61 16.33
CA ARG A 316 -49.41 30.54 16.56
C ARG A 316 -48.48 30.03 17.66
N GLU A 317 -49.01 29.47 18.74
CA GLU A 317 -48.23 28.88 19.82
C GLU A 317 -47.46 27.64 19.36
N LEU A 318 -48.04 26.79 18.50
CA LEU A 318 -47.33 25.69 17.85
C LEU A 318 -46.13 26.19 17.05
N ARG A 319 -46.31 27.22 16.22
CA ARG A 319 -45.22 27.80 15.42
C ARG A 319 -44.14 28.42 16.31
N LYS A 320 -44.54 29.17 17.34
CA LYS A 320 -43.59 29.76 18.30
C LYS A 320 -42.83 28.66 19.07
N ALA A 321 -43.50 27.61 19.52
CA ALA A 321 -42.86 26.50 20.22
C ALA A 321 -41.88 25.75 19.30
N ALA A 322 -42.24 25.55 18.03
CA ALA A 322 -41.35 24.96 17.03
C ALA A 322 -40.12 25.86 16.77
N GLN A 323 -40.30 27.19 16.69
CA GLN A 323 -39.20 28.15 16.52
C GLN A 323 -38.25 28.18 17.72
N ILE A 324 -38.75 28.00 18.94
CA ILE A 324 -37.94 27.99 20.17
C ILE A 324 -37.11 26.70 20.28
N ARG A 325 -37.42 25.66 19.50
CA ARG A 325 -36.74 24.34 19.51
C ARG A 325 -36.77 23.60 20.85
N ASP A 326 -37.69 23.95 21.72
CA ASP A 326 -37.91 23.25 22.98
C ASP A 326 -38.93 22.12 22.76
N ALA A 327 -38.43 20.89 22.78
CA ALA A 327 -39.24 19.69 22.59
C ALA A 327 -40.34 19.54 23.66
N ALA A 328 -40.09 19.95 24.92
CA ALA A 328 -41.07 19.88 25.99
C ALA A 328 -42.18 20.91 25.75
N ARG A 329 -41.81 22.15 25.41
CA ARG A 329 -42.78 23.21 25.09
C ARG A 329 -43.62 22.87 23.86
N LEU A 330 -43.03 22.26 22.83
CA LEU A 330 -43.74 21.85 21.62
C LEU A 330 -44.74 20.71 21.91
N ARG A 331 -44.41 19.75 22.78
CA ARG A 331 -45.36 18.72 23.25
C ARG A 331 -46.58 19.36 23.93
N THR A 332 -46.35 20.26 24.88
CA THR A 332 -47.42 20.99 25.59
C THR A 332 -48.30 21.79 24.61
N ALA A 333 -47.68 22.44 23.61
CA ALA A 333 -48.42 23.18 22.59
C ALA A 333 -49.26 22.27 21.68
N ILE A 334 -48.76 21.07 21.33
CA ILE A 334 -49.52 20.06 20.57
C ILE A 334 -50.73 19.58 21.35
N GLU A 335 -50.58 19.30 22.64
CA GLU A 335 -51.70 18.90 23.51
C GLU A 335 -52.74 20.02 23.64
N GLY A 336 -52.29 21.27 23.82
CA GLY A 336 -53.17 22.44 23.84
C GLY A 336 -53.94 22.62 22.52
N ALA A 337 -53.26 22.45 21.38
CA ALA A 337 -53.86 22.56 20.05
C ALA A 337 -54.91 21.46 19.79
N LEU A 338 -54.68 20.24 20.25
CA LEU A 338 -55.64 19.15 20.15
C LEU A 338 -56.91 19.41 20.99
N LYS A 339 -56.76 19.98 22.19
CA LYS A 339 -57.90 20.34 23.07
C LYS A 339 -58.83 21.39 22.45
N VAL A 340 -58.30 22.28 21.61
CA VAL A 340 -59.10 23.32 20.92
C VAL A 340 -59.49 22.94 19.49
N HIS A 341 -59.22 21.70 19.06
CA HIS A 341 -59.47 21.22 17.70
C HIS A 341 -58.79 22.08 16.61
N ALA A 342 -57.52 22.45 16.82
CA ALA A 342 -56.73 23.13 15.81
C ALA A 342 -56.62 22.31 14.50
N LYS A 343 -56.27 22.98 13.40
CA LYS A 343 -56.20 22.35 12.07
C LYS A 343 -55.26 21.13 12.08
N ALA A 344 -55.74 20.00 11.58
CA ALA A 344 -54.98 18.74 11.57
C ALA A 344 -53.61 18.87 10.89
N GLN A 345 -53.51 19.71 9.85
CA GLN A 345 -52.25 19.99 9.15
C GLN A 345 -51.22 20.70 10.04
N ASP A 346 -51.63 21.70 10.82
CA ASP A 346 -50.72 22.42 11.73
C ASP A 346 -50.19 21.47 12.82
N VAL A 347 -51.07 20.62 13.37
CA VAL A 347 -50.69 19.61 14.37
C VAL A 347 -49.76 18.55 13.79
N LYS A 348 -49.99 18.13 12.53
CA LYS A 348 -49.10 17.19 11.83
C LYS A 348 -47.71 17.80 11.66
N VAL A 349 -47.62 19.02 11.15
CA VAL A 349 -46.34 19.74 10.99
C VAL A 349 -45.61 19.87 12.33
N ALA A 350 -46.33 20.20 13.41
CA ALA A 350 -45.74 20.29 14.74
C ALA A 350 -45.24 18.93 15.28
N ARG A 351 -45.96 17.83 15.02
CA ARG A 351 -45.52 16.48 15.40
C ARG A 351 -44.29 16.04 14.63
N ASP A 352 -44.23 16.32 13.34
CA ASP A 352 -43.06 16.01 12.51
C ASP A 352 -41.85 16.85 12.95
N ALA A 353 -42.04 18.14 13.26
CA ALA A 353 -41.01 18.99 13.87
C ALA A 353 -40.53 18.46 15.23
N LEU A 354 -41.44 17.95 16.07
CA LEU A 354 -41.08 17.34 17.36
C LEU A 354 -40.24 16.07 17.19
N ARG A 355 -40.59 15.20 16.24
CA ARG A 355 -39.79 14.00 15.94
C ARG A 355 -38.41 14.37 15.42
N ALA A 356 -38.33 15.37 14.55
CA ALA A 356 -37.05 15.89 14.06
C ALA A 356 -36.19 16.44 15.21
N LEU A 357 -36.75 17.25 16.11
CA LEU A 357 -36.03 17.75 17.29
C LEU A 357 -35.52 16.63 18.20
N GLN A 358 -36.33 15.59 18.45
CA GLN A 358 -35.91 14.45 19.26
C GLN A 358 -34.82 13.63 18.58
N ALA A 359 -34.92 13.41 17.26
CA ALA A 359 -33.87 12.75 16.49
C ALA A 359 -32.55 13.54 16.53
N ARG A 360 -32.62 14.88 16.44
CA ARG A 360 -31.44 15.75 16.58
C ARG A 360 -30.84 15.67 17.98
N GLN A 361 -31.65 15.74 19.03
CA GLN A 361 -31.18 15.60 20.42
C GLN A 361 -30.49 14.25 20.65
N ALA A 362 -31.09 13.14 20.19
CA ALA A 362 -30.50 11.82 20.27
C ALA A 362 -29.16 11.74 19.50
N ALA A 363 -29.11 12.29 18.28
CA ALA A 363 -27.90 12.33 17.49
C ALA A 363 -26.77 13.17 18.14
N ARG A 364 -27.11 14.28 18.82
CA ARG A 364 -26.13 15.06 19.60
C ARG A 364 -25.58 14.27 20.78
N GLU A 365 -26.43 13.51 21.48
CA GLU A 365 -25.97 12.62 22.54
C GLU A 365 -25.07 11.51 22.00
N GLU A 366 -25.40 10.92 20.85
CA GLU A 366 -24.55 9.94 20.17
C GLU A 366 -23.23 10.55 19.72
N LEU A 367 -23.21 11.78 19.20
CA LEU A 367 -22.00 12.53 18.86
C LEU A 367 -21.12 12.73 20.09
N ARG A 368 -21.69 13.20 21.21
CA ARG A 368 -20.94 13.38 22.47
C ARG A 368 -20.36 12.06 22.98
N LYS A 369 -21.14 10.97 22.93
CA LYS A 369 -20.65 9.62 23.26
C LYS A 369 -19.53 9.19 22.32
N GLY A 370 -19.70 9.40 21.01
CA GLY A 370 -18.71 9.07 19.98
C GLY A 370 -17.41 9.86 20.14
N MET A 371 -17.48 11.15 20.50
CA MET A 371 -16.31 11.97 20.79
C MET A 371 -15.57 11.48 22.04
N SER A 372 -16.29 11.02 23.06
CA SER A 372 -15.67 10.46 24.27
C SER A 372 -15.10 9.05 24.10
N ALA A 373 -15.64 8.26 23.17
CA ALA A 373 -15.17 6.91 22.90
C ALA A 373 -13.87 6.97 22.09
N GLU A 374 -12.83 6.21 22.43
CA GLU A 374 -11.54 6.25 21.71
C GLU A 374 -11.61 5.73 20.25
N GLY A 375 -12.63 4.94 19.93
CA GLY A 375 -12.77 4.27 18.63
C GLY A 375 -13.24 5.18 17.49
N ILE A 376 -12.48 5.20 16.37
CA ILE A 376 -12.83 5.91 15.12
C ILE A 376 -14.18 5.45 14.56
N SER A 377 -14.52 4.16 14.67
CA SER A 377 -15.78 3.61 14.16
C SER A 377 -17.02 4.13 14.90
N ALA A 378 -16.93 4.31 16.22
CA ALA A 378 -18.01 4.86 17.04
C ALA A 378 -18.25 6.34 16.68
N LEU A 379 -17.18 7.12 16.57
CA LEU A 379 -17.27 8.53 16.17
C LEU A 379 -17.83 8.68 14.75
N ARG A 380 -17.40 7.83 13.80
CA ARG A 380 -17.96 7.78 12.44
C ARG A 380 -19.47 7.51 12.45
N SER A 381 -19.91 6.45 13.13
CA SER A 381 -21.33 6.11 13.20
C SER A 381 -22.16 7.25 13.81
N ALA A 382 -21.60 7.98 14.78
CA ALA A 382 -22.25 9.11 15.40
C ALA A 382 -22.38 10.31 14.44
N VAL A 383 -21.33 10.63 13.67
CA VAL A 383 -21.39 11.67 12.63
C VAL A 383 -22.41 11.31 11.56
N GLU A 384 -22.42 10.07 11.05
CA GLU A 384 -23.40 9.61 10.05
C GLU A 384 -24.85 9.60 10.61
N SER A 385 -25.02 9.32 11.91
CA SER A 385 -26.33 9.41 12.59
C SER A 385 -26.81 10.86 12.66
N ALA A 386 -25.91 11.79 12.95
CA ALA A 386 -26.19 13.21 13.02
C ALA A 386 -26.49 13.84 11.65
N GLU A 387 -25.78 13.43 10.60
CA GLU A 387 -26.10 13.81 9.22
C GLU A 387 -27.49 13.32 8.82
N ARG A 388 -27.83 12.06 9.11
CA ARG A 388 -29.17 11.51 8.86
C ARG A 388 -30.28 12.20 9.66
N ALA A 389 -29.97 12.71 10.85
CA ALA A 389 -30.88 13.53 11.64
C ALA A 389 -31.00 14.98 11.12
N GLY A 390 -30.28 15.33 10.05
CA GLY A 390 -30.35 16.62 9.37
C GLY A 390 -29.70 17.75 10.15
N LEU A 391 -28.59 17.47 10.85
CA LEU A 391 -27.78 18.51 11.51
C LEU A 391 -26.86 19.25 10.52
N GLN A 392 -26.58 18.69 9.34
CA GLN A 392 -25.65 19.29 8.36
C GLN A 392 -26.33 20.17 7.30
N ASP A 393 -27.56 19.85 6.90
CA ASP A 393 -28.27 20.60 5.86
C ASP A 393 -28.99 21.81 6.44
N LYS A 394 -29.09 22.88 5.63
CA LYS A 394 -29.98 24.02 5.91
C LYS A 394 -31.32 23.47 6.36
N ALA A 395 -31.67 23.74 7.61
CA ALA A 395 -32.72 23.05 8.30
C ALA A 395 -34.02 23.09 7.52
N VAL A 396 -34.68 21.94 7.45
CA VAL A 396 -36.05 21.87 6.92
C VAL A 396 -36.91 22.81 7.77
N ALA A 397 -37.44 23.87 7.15
CA ALA A 397 -38.36 24.79 7.81
C ALA A 397 -39.48 23.97 8.49
N PRO A 398 -39.81 24.23 9.78
CA PRO A 398 -39.70 25.52 10.46
C PRO A 398 -38.55 25.66 11.47
N LEU A 399 -37.67 24.66 11.61
CA LEU A 399 -36.73 24.62 12.74
C LEU A 399 -35.58 25.63 12.59
N GLY A 400 -35.14 25.98 11.38
CA GLY A 400 -34.01 26.89 11.15
C GLY A 400 -32.65 26.28 11.55
N ASP A 401 -31.55 26.97 11.24
CA ASP A 401 -30.19 26.50 11.50
C ASP A 401 -29.77 26.78 12.95
N ASP A 402 -29.13 25.82 13.62
CA ASP A 402 -28.47 26.05 14.92
C ASP A 402 -26.97 26.16 14.69
N PRO A 403 -26.34 27.32 14.93
CA PRO A 403 -24.89 27.42 14.81
C PRO A 403 -24.18 26.46 15.76
N GLN A 404 -24.75 26.16 16.94
CA GLN A 404 -24.14 25.22 17.88
C GLN A 404 -24.17 23.77 17.40
N GLU A 405 -25.21 23.36 16.66
CA GLU A 405 -25.28 22.00 16.10
C GLU A 405 -24.25 21.82 14.97
N LEU A 406 -24.04 22.86 14.17
CA LEU A 406 -23.02 22.88 13.12
C LEU A 406 -21.61 22.83 13.73
N GLU A 407 -21.32 23.67 14.72
CA GLU A 407 -20.05 23.66 15.45
C GLU A 407 -19.76 22.29 16.10
N GLU A 408 -20.77 21.65 16.71
CA GLU A 408 -20.60 20.30 17.31
C GLU A 408 -20.27 19.23 16.26
N ILE A 409 -20.92 19.25 15.08
CA ILE A 409 -20.61 18.33 13.98
C ILE A 409 -19.23 18.60 13.39
N GLU A 410 -18.88 19.86 13.18
CA GLU A 410 -17.58 20.25 12.62
C GLU A 410 -16.46 19.83 13.58
N ALA A 411 -16.60 20.07 14.89
CA ALA A 411 -15.67 19.60 15.91
C ALA A 411 -15.54 18.07 15.91
N ALA A 412 -16.66 17.33 15.79
CA ALA A 412 -16.62 15.87 15.70
C ALA A 412 -15.92 15.36 14.42
N ARG A 413 -16.07 16.06 13.30
CA ARG A 413 -15.38 15.75 12.04
C ARG A 413 -13.89 16.05 12.13
N GLU A 414 -13.50 17.16 12.73
CA GLU A 414 -12.10 17.49 12.98
C GLU A 414 -11.44 16.46 13.91
N GLU A 415 -12.13 16.03 14.96
CA GLU A 415 -11.64 14.98 15.85
C GLU A 415 -11.52 13.64 15.11
N LEU A 416 -12.48 13.29 14.26
CA LEU A 416 -12.42 12.09 13.41
C LEU A 416 -11.20 12.13 12.47
N ARG A 417 -10.96 13.28 11.83
CA ARG A 417 -9.77 13.51 10.99
C ARG A 417 -8.48 13.36 11.80
N SER A 418 -8.39 14.03 12.95
CA SER A 418 -7.24 14.00 13.85
C SER A 418 -6.87 12.57 14.25
N ARG A 419 -7.85 11.78 14.70
CA ARG A 419 -7.64 10.38 15.09
C ARG A 419 -7.24 9.49 13.92
N ALA A 420 -7.84 9.70 12.76
CA ALA A 420 -7.50 8.92 11.59
C ALA A 420 -6.08 9.22 11.08
N VAL A 421 -5.66 10.50 11.10
CA VAL A 421 -4.28 10.90 10.81
C VAL A 421 -3.30 10.33 11.83
N ALA A 422 -3.64 10.36 13.12
CA ALA A 422 -2.82 9.75 14.17
C ALA A 422 -2.64 8.24 13.96
N ARG A 423 -3.70 7.53 13.55
CA ARG A 423 -3.65 6.11 13.21
C ARG A 423 -2.80 5.84 11.97
N LEU A 424 -2.93 6.64 10.91
CA LEU A 424 -2.05 6.56 9.72
C LEU A 424 -0.58 6.75 10.08
N LYS A 425 -0.29 7.75 10.92
CA LYS A 425 1.05 8.03 11.41
C LYS A 425 1.61 6.84 12.18
N GLY A 426 0.85 6.25 13.10
CA GLY A 426 1.23 5.05 13.83
C GLY A 426 1.56 3.86 12.92
N HIS A 427 0.73 3.59 11.91
CA HIS A 427 0.99 2.50 10.94
C HIS A 427 2.20 2.77 10.03
N SER A 428 2.39 4.04 9.64
CA SER A 428 3.54 4.47 8.86
C SER A 428 4.85 4.33 9.63
N GLU A 429 4.85 4.68 10.92
CA GLU A 429 6.01 4.53 11.82
C GLU A 429 6.30 3.06 12.11
N ALA A 430 5.27 2.22 12.28
CA ALA A 430 5.41 0.77 12.43
C ALA A 430 5.88 0.06 11.14
N ALA A 431 5.94 0.75 10.01
CA ALA A 431 6.29 0.21 8.69
C ALA A 431 5.39 -0.98 8.24
N ASP A 432 4.14 -1.02 8.70
CA ASP A 432 3.16 -2.05 8.32
C ASP A 432 2.39 -1.59 7.06
N ALA A 433 2.88 -2.03 5.89
CA ALA A 433 2.25 -1.70 4.61
C ALA A 433 0.77 -2.12 4.55
N GLN A 434 0.41 -3.29 5.12
CA GLN A 434 -0.96 -3.80 5.00
C GLN A 434 -1.94 -2.99 5.84
N GLN A 435 -1.57 -2.65 7.07
CA GLN A 435 -2.42 -1.84 7.94
C GLN A 435 -2.49 -0.39 7.47
N LEU A 436 -1.38 0.16 6.95
CA LEU A 436 -1.36 1.48 6.33
C LEU A 436 -2.28 1.54 5.10
N GLY A 437 -2.24 0.54 4.22
CA GLY A 437 -3.11 0.45 3.05
C GLY A 437 -4.60 0.32 3.42
N LYS A 438 -4.93 -0.46 4.46
CA LYS A 438 -6.30 -0.55 4.99
C LYS A 438 -6.78 0.78 5.58
N ALA A 439 -5.94 1.42 6.40
CA ALA A 439 -6.26 2.71 7.02
C ALA A 439 -6.42 3.83 5.98
N LEU A 440 -5.60 3.82 4.91
CA LEU A 440 -5.83 4.68 3.75
C LEU A 440 -7.20 4.37 3.14
N LYS A 441 -7.49 3.13 2.75
CA LYS A 441 -8.82 2.83 2.15
C LYS A 441 -10.00 3.28 3.04
N GLU A 442 -9.93 3.03 4.35
CA GLU A 442 -10.95 3.47 5.31
C GLU A 442 -11.16 4.99 5.30
N LEU A 443 -10.10 5.78 5.15
CA LEU A 443 -10.16 7.24 5.06
C LEU A 443 -10.64 7.76 3.71
N ALA A 444 -10.30 7.07 2.62
CA ALA A 444 -10.84 7.37 1.31
C ALA A 444 -12.36 7.18 1.29
N ASP A 445 -12.85 6.12 1.94
CA ASP A 445 -14.29 5.85 2.11
C ASP A 445 -14.99 6.90 2.98
N LEU A 446 -14.23 7.66 3.79
CA LEU A 446 -14.72 8.79 4.58
C LEU A 446 -14.69 10.12 3.83
N GLY A 447 -14.16 10.16 2.60
CA GLY A 447 -14.00 11.40 1.83
C GLY A 447 -13.01 12.39 2.46
N ILE A 448 -12.15 11.93 3.37
CA ILE A 448 -11.14 12.77 4.02
C ILE A 448 -9.91 12.76 3.12
N VAL A 449 -9.86 13.71 2.19
CA VAL A 449 -8.66 13.97 1.38
C VAL A 449 -7.95 15.18 1.98
N ASP A 450 -6.94 14.92 2.78
CA ASP A 450 -6.09 15.93 3.42
C ASP A 450 -4.78 16.11 2.65
N GLU A 451 -4.08 17.23 2.79
CA GLU A 451 -2.78 17.48 2.15
C GLU A 451 -1.73 16.43 2.57
N HIS A 452 -1.85 15.89 3.78
CA HIS A 452 -0.98 14.83 4.30
C HIS A 452 -1.21 13.45 3.66
N TRP A 453 -2.31 13.28 2.94
CA TRP A 453 -2.70 12.01 2.32
C TRP A 453 -1.70 11.49 1.30
N SER A 454 -1.19 12.38 0.44
CA SER A 454 -0.23 12.03 -0.62
C SER A 454 1.05 11.45 -0.01
N GLY A 455 1.57 12.05 1.07
CA GLY A 455 2.74 11.56 1.78
C GLY A 455 2.56 10.15 2.34
N PHE A 456 1.38 9.82 2.87
CA PHE A 456 1.07 8.46 3.33
C PHE A 456 0.91 7.47 2.17
N GLN A 457 0.33 7.88 1.05
CA GLN A 457 0.23 7.05 -0.15
C GLN A 457 1.60 6.73 -0.76
N GLU A 458 2.47 7.74 -0.88
CA GLU A 458 3.85 7.56 -1.32
C GLU A 458 4.60 6.61 -0.38
N ARG A 459 4.46 6.82 0.93
CA ARG A 459 5.05 5.94 1.94
C ARG A 459 4.54 4.50 1.87
N HIS A 460 3.24 4.30 1.67
CA HIS A 460 2.65 2.99 1.45
C HIS A 460 3.23 2.32 0.19
N GLY A 461 3.29 3.04 -0.94
CA GLY A 461 3.88 2.55 -2.17
C GLY A 461 5.35 2.13 -2.01
N LEU A 462 6.12 2.92 -1.25
CA LEU A 462 7.51 2.58 -0.90
C LEU A 462 7.58 1.30 -0.07
N LEU A 463 6.78 1.16 0.99
CA LEU A 463 6.77 -0.03 1.85
C LEU A 463 6.35 -1.30 1.07
N GLU A 464 5.37 -1.20 0.17
CA GLU A 464 4.99 -2.31 -0.71
C GLU A 464 6.10 -2.70 -1.68
N GLN A 465 6.80 -1.71 -2.24
CA GLN A 465 7.95 -1.95 -3.10
C GLN A 465 9.09 -2.63 -2.32
N GLN A 466 9.39 -2.17 -1.09
CA GLN A 466 10.34 -2.82 -0.20
C GLN A 466 9.93 -4.28 0.10
N GLY A 467 8.65 -4.52 0.42
CA GLY A 467 8.13 -5.86 0.64
C GLY A 467 8.26 -6.78 -0.57
N ARG A 468 8.07 -6.26 -1.79
CA ARG A 468 8.31 -7.00 -3.05
C ARG A 468 9.79 -7.31 -3.25
N CYS A 469 10.67 -6.33 -3.06
CA CYS A 469 12.12 -6.53 -3.16
C CYS A 469 12.62 -7.57 -2.16
N ARG A 470 12.17 -7.53 -0.89
CA ARG A 470 12.50 -8.55 0.13
C ARG A 470 12.13 -9.96 -0.32
N ARG A 471 10.92 -10.15 -0.86
CA ARG A 471 10.47 -11.46 -1.38
C ARG A 471 11.31 -11.90 -2.58
N ALA A 472 11.63 -11.00 -3.50
CA ALA A 472 12.47 -11.29 -4.65
C ALA A 472 13.89 -11.71 -4.24
N VAL A 473 14.51 -10.97 -3.30
CA VAL A 473 15.83 -11.30 -2.73
C VAL A 473 15.79 -12.66 -2.04
N ALA A 474 14.80 -12.92 -1.19
CA ALA A 474 14.65 -14.20 -0.50
C ALA A 474 14.45 -15.37 -1.48
N GLN A 475 13.63 -15.18 -2.52
CA GLN A 475 13.38 -16.19 -3.55
C GLN A 475 14.64 -16.47 -4.39
N ALA A 476 15.36 -15.43 -4.82
CA ALA A 476 16.61 -15.57 -5.56
C ALA A 476 17.71 -16.24 -4.72
N ALA A 477 17.80 -15.88 -3.43
CA ALA A 477 18.74 -16.51 -2.50
C ALA A 477 18.41 -18.00 -2.29
N LYS A 478 17.12 -18.35 -2.15
CA LYS A 478 16.66 -19.74 -2.04
C LYS A 478 16.94 -20.54 -3.32
N ALA A 479 16.75 -19.92 -4.48
CA ALA A 479 17.03 -20.53 -5.78
C ALA A 479 18.54 -20.65 -6.09
N ARG A 480 19.40 -19.93 -5.35
CA ARG A 480 20.84 -19.82 -5.61
C ARG A 480 21.19 -19.37 -7.04
N ASP A 481 20.32 -18.60 -7.67
CA ASP A 481 20.59 -17.99 -8.97
C ASP A 481 21.37 -16.69 -8.78
N LYS A 482 22.66 -16.71 -9.12
CA LYS A 482 23.59 -15.59 -8.99
C LYS A 482 23.09 -14.33 -9.70
N ALA A 483 22.59 -14.46 -10.93
CA ALA A 483 22.19 -13.31 -11.75
C ALA A 483 20.90 -12.69 -11.21
N ALA A 484 19.92 -13.52 -10.89
CA ALA A 484 18.67 -13.05 -10.27
C ALA A 484 18.91 -12.42 -8.89
N LEU A 485 19.82 -12.99 -8.09
CA LEU A 485 20.15 -12.48 -6.76
C LEU A 485 20.85 -11.11 -6.83
N ALA A 486 21.82 -10.95 -7.72
CA ALA A 486 22.48 -9.66 -7.94
C ALA A 486 21.51 -8.57 -8.42
N ALA A 487 20.61 -8.92 -9.36
CA ALA A 487 19.57 -8.00 -9.84
C ALA A 487 18.57 -7.61 -8.73
N ALA A 488 18.12 -8.58 -7.92
CA ALA A 488 17.20 -8.34 -6.81
C ALA A 488 17.85 -7.47 -5.71
N LEU A 489 19.13 -7.69 -5.41
CA LEU A 489 19.89 -6.86 -4.47
C LEU A 489 20.04 -5.41 -4.96
N LYS A 490 20.36 -5.21 -6.24
CA LYS A 490 20.42 -3.87 -6.85
C LYS A 490 19.08 -3.14 -6.80
N GLN A 491 17.98 -3.87 -7.05
CA GLN A 491 16.64 -3.32 -6.90
C GLN A 491 16.34 -2.96 -5.44
N ALA A 492 16.69 -3.81 -4.48
CA ALA A 492 16.51 -3.54 -3.06
C ALA A 492 17.25 -2.28 -2.60
N GLU A 493 18.50 -2.08 -3.05
CA GLU A 493 19.26 -0.85 -2.81
C GLU A 493 18.54 0.40 -3.34
N GLY A 494 17.95 0.31 -4.54
CA GLY A 494 17.20 1.41 -5.15
C GLY A 494 15.95 1.85 -4.36
N VAL A 495 15.41 0.97 -3.50
CA VAL A 495 14.26 1.27 -2.62
C VAL A 495 14.72 1.59 -1.18
N GLY A 496 16.04 1.77 -0.98
CA GLY A 496 16.64 2.10 0.30
C GLY A 496 16.76 0.93 1.29
N LEU A 497 16.65 -0.32 0.82
CA LEU A 497 16.98 -1.49 1.65
C LEU A 497 18.50 -1.70 1.63
N THR A 498 19.13 -1.31 2.73
CA THR A 498 20.57 -1.46 2.96
C THR A 498 20.88 -2.69 3.81
N GLU A 499 22.15 -3.09 3.88
CA GLU A 499 22.58 -4.19 4.75
C GLU A 499 22.25 -3.95 6.23
N ASP A 500 22.35 -2.70 6.69
CA ASP A 500 22.10 -2.33 8.08
C ASP A 500 20.62 -2.32 8.45
N SER A 501 19.75 -2.05 7.47
CA SER A 501 18.30 -1.95 7.70
C SER A 501 17.57 -3.28 7.56
N ASP A 502 18.16 -4.27 6.87
CA ASP A 502 17.49 -5.55 6.60
C ASP A 502 18.42 -6.77 6.66
N LYS A 503 18.20 -7.63 7.66
CA LYS A 503 18.95 -8.88 7.86
C LYS A 503 18.85 -9.84 6.66
N GLY A 504 17.76 -9.79 5.90
CA GLY A 504 17.55 -10.62 4.72
C GLY A 504 18.45 -10.20 3.55
N VAL A 505 18.66 -8.90 3.37
CA VAL A 505 19.59 -8.36 2.36
C VAL A 505 21.03 -8.74 2.68
N HIS A 506 21.45 -8.64 3.95
CA HIS A 506 22.79 -9.05 4.37
C HIS A 506 23.01 -10.56 4.13
N ALA A 507 22.08 -11.41 4.58
CA ALA A 507 22.17 -12.86 4.34
C ALA A 507 22.24 -13.20 2.84
N ALA A 508 21.48 -12.51 2.00
CA ALA A 508 21.52 -12.68 0.54
C ALA A 508 22.88 -12.29 -0.07
N ARG A 509 23.55 -11.25 0.42
CA ARG A 509 24.90 -10.89 -0.04
C ARG A 509 25.94 -11.93 0.34
N GLU A 510 25.86 -12.51 1.53
CA GLU A 510 26.74 -13.61 1.92
C GLU A 510 26.54 -14.84 1.03
N VAL A 511 25.29 -15.16 0.65
CA VAL A 511 25.00 -16.20 -0.34
C VAL A 511 25.63 -15.86 -1.70
N LEU A 512 25.52 -14.60 -2.16
CA LEU A 512 26.12 -14.18 -3.43
C LEU A 512 27.65 -14.32 -3.41
N LYS A 513 28.33 -13.88 -2.33
CA LYS A 513 29.78 -14.04 -2.15
C LYS A 513 30.19 -15.52 -2.16
N ALA A 514 29.41 -16.39 -1.51
CA ALA A 514 29.65 -17.82 -1.50
C ALA A 514 29.51 -18.46 -2.90
N LEU A 515 28.49 -18.04 -3.68
CA LEU A 515 28.31 -18.51 -5.06
C LEU A 515 29.44 -18.04 -5.98
N GLU A 516 29.91 -16.80 -5.85
CA GLU A 516 31.06 -16.30 -6.59
C GLU A 516 32.35 -17.03 -6.24
N ALA A 517 32.56 -17.31 -4.95
CA ALA A 517 33.70 -18.11 -4.50
C ALA A 517 33.65 -19.53 -5.07
N GLN A 518 32.47 -20.15 -5.09
CA GLN A 518 32.26 -21.48 -5.69
C GLN A 518 32.53 -21.48 -7.20
N GLU A 519 32.06 -20.47 -7.93
CA GLU A 519 32.31 -20.33 -9.37
C GLU A 519 33.81 -20.14 -9.65
N ARG A 520 34.49 -19.25 -8.92
CA ARG A 520 35.94 -19.05 -9.02
C ARG A 520 36.71 -20.35 -8.73
N HIS A 521 36.31 -21.07 -7.69
CA HIS A 521 36.92 -22.36 -7.35
C HIS A 521 36.68 -23.40 -8.45
N SER A 522 35.46 -23.48 -9.01
CA SER A 522 35.15 -24.40 -10.12
C SER A 522 35.94 -24.08 -11.40
N LYS A 523 36.11 -22.79 -11.71
CA LYS A 523 36.90 -22.32 -12.85
C LYS A 523 38.39 -22.61 -12.66
N ALA A 524 38.95 -22.28 -11.48
CA ALA A 524 40.33 -22.62 -11.14
C ALA A 524 40.58 -24.13 -11.20
N ARG A 525 39.60 -24.93 -10.75
CA ARG A 525 39.65 -26.39 -10.85
C ARG A 525 39.63 -26.88 -12.30
N ALA A 526 38.81 -26.29 -13.16
CA ALA A 526 38.78 -26.62 -14.58
C ALA A 526 40.10 -26.25 -15.27
N GLU A 527 40.62 -25.04 -15.07
CA GLU A 527 41.89 -24.57 -15.63
C GLU A 527 43.08 -25.43 -15.16
N ALA A 528 43.16 -25.74 -13.86
CA ALA A 528 44.20 -26.61 -13.33
C ALA A 528 44.08 -28.04 -13.87
N SER A 529 42.87 -28.57 -14.08
CA SER A 529 42.69 -29.90 -14.69
C SER A 529 43.13 -29.93 -16.15
N GLU A 530 42.85 -28.87 -16.93
CA GLU A 530 43.27 -28.75 -18.32
C GLU A 530 44.80 -28.62 -18.43
N GLU A 531 45.41 -27.78 -17.59
CA GLU A 531 46.86 -27.60 -17.60
C GLU A 531 47.59 -28.88 -17.14
N LEU A 532 47.05 -29.59 -16.16
CA LEU A 532 47.56 -30.91 -15.77
C LEU A 532 47.50 -31.91 -16.93
N ARG A 533 46.38 -31.94 -17.67
CA ARG A 533 46.23 -32.81 -18.84
C ARG A 533 47.22 -32.45 -19.95
N ARG A 534 47.41 -31.16 -20.24
CA ARG A 534 48.39 -30.67 -21.22
C ARG A 534 49.83 -31.00 -20.80
N ALA A 535 50.18 -30.77 -19.53
CA ALA A 535 51.50 -31.06 -19.00
C ALA A 535 51.80 -32.57 -18.97
N ALA A 536 50.82 -33.41 -18.67
CA ALA A 536 50.97 -34.88 -18.67
C ALA A 536 51.21 -35.47 -20.06
N GLN A 537 50.71 -34.80 -21.11
CA GLN A 537 50.98 -35.18 -22.51
C GLN A 537 52.38 -34.77 -22.99
N GLY A 538 53.02 -33.79 -22.33
CA GLY A 538 54.36 -33.32 -22.66
C GLY A 538 55.49 -34.20 -22.14
N GLU A 539 56.73 -33.82 -22.50
CA GLU A 539 57.96 -34.39 -21.94
C GLU A 539 58.67 -33.45 -20.94
N ASP A 540 58.14 -32.24 -20.71
CA ASP A 540 58.71 -31.28 -19.77
C ASP A 540 58.37 -31.63 -18.31
N GLN A 541 59.35 -32.18 -17.61
CA GLN A 541 59.26 -32.53 -16.20
C GLN A 541 58.89 -31.33 -15.31
N ARG A 542 59.45 -30.14 -15.56
CA ARG A 542 59.24 -28.96 -14.70
C ARG A 542 57.81 -28.46 -14.82
N ARG A 543 57.28 -28.42 -16.04
CA ARG A 543 55.89 -28.06 -16.30
C ARG A 543 54.90 -29.03 -15.63
N LEU A 544 55.19 -30.32 -15.66
CA LEU A 544 54.35 -31.34 -15.00
C LEU A 544 54.35 -31.20 -13.47
N ILE A 545 55.48 -30.85 -12.86
CA ILE A 545 55.56 -30.56 -11.41
C ILE A 545 54.71 -29.34 -11.07
N ALA A 546 54.88 -28.23 -11.80
CA ALA A 546 54.11 -27.01 -11.57
C ALA A 546 52.59 -27.24 -11.76
N ALA A 547 52.20 -28.05 -12.74
CA ALA A 547 50.80 -28.40 -12.97
C ALA A 547 50.22 -29.28 -11.86
N LEU A 548 51.02 -30.19 -11.27
CA LEU A 548 50.61 -30.99 -10.10
C LEU A 548 50.43 -30.13 -8.86
N GLU A 549 51.33 -29.17 -8.61
CA GLU A 549 51.20 -28.21 -7.51
C GLU A 549 49.95 -27.32 -7.69
N GLY A 550 49.67 -26.87 -8.92
CA GLY A 550 48.44 -26.16 -9.26
C GLY A 550 47.18 -27.01 -9.05
N ALA A 551 47.23 -28.29 -9.36
CA ALA A 551 46.14 -29.24 -9.12
C ALA A 551 45.90 -29.46 -7.61
N ASP A 552 46.96 -29.61 -6.81
CA ASP A 552 46.88 -29.73 -5.36
C ASP A 552 46.30 -28.44 -4.73
N ALA A 553 46.73 -27.25 -5.19
CA ALA A 553 46.18 -25.96 -4.76
C ALA A 553 44.69 -25.79 -5.13
N ALA A 554 44.25 -26.35 -6.26
CA ALA A 554 42.85 -26.38 -6.67
C ALA A 554 42.05 -27.54 -6.03
N SER A 555 42.65 -28.32 -5.12
CA SER A 555 42.04 -29.48 -4.48
C SER A 555 41.50 -30.53 -5.48
N ILE A 556 42.20 -30.71 -6.60
CA ILE A 556 41.89 -31.75 -7.58
C ILE A 556 42.47 -33.07 -7.06
N ALA A 557 41.60 -34.03 -6.79
CA ALA A 557 41.96 -35.42 -6.55
C ALA A 557 41.33 -36.30 -7.63
N GLY A 558 41.97 -37.41 -7.97
CA GLY A 558 41.41 -38.39 -8.89
C GLY A 558 42.43 -39.13 -9.75
N PRO A 559 41.95 -39.95 -10.71
CA PRO A 559 42.80 -40.76 -11.58
C PRO A 559 43.71 -39.92 -12.48
N GLU A 560 43.32 -38.68 -12.80
CA GLU A 560 44.14 -37.76 -13.60
C GLU A 560 45.44 -37.38 -12.88
N VAL A 561 45.36 -37.01 -11.59
CA VAL A 561 46.53 -36.69 -10.76
C VAL A 561 47.40 -37.92 -10.53
N ALA A 562 46.79 -39.09 -10.31
CA ALA A 562 47.53 -40.34 -10.18
C ALA A 562 48.32 -40.67 -11.47
N SER A 563 47.68 -40.53 -12.64
CA SER A 563 48.30 -40.74 -13.94
C SER A 563 49.43 -39.74 -14.21
N ALA A 564 49.23 -38.47 -13.86
CA ALA A 564 50.26 -37.43 -13.97
C ALA A 564 51.45 -37.67 -13.04
N ARG A 565 51.21 -38.13 -11.80
CA ARG A 565 52.29 -38.52 -10.85
C ARG A 565 53.08 -39.71 -11.35
N GLU A 566 52.41 -40.72 -11.91
CA GLU A 566 53.08 -41.87 -12.51
C GLU A 566 53.89 -41.47 -13.75
N ARG A 567 53.35 -40.59 -14.60
CA ARG A 567 54.08 -39.99 -15.71
C ARG A 567 55.33 -39.24 -15.25
N LEU A 568 55.23 -38.47 -14.16
CA LEU A 568 56.37 -37.75 -13.58
C LEU A 568 57.46 -38.71 -13.07
N ARG A 569 57.07 -39.83 -12.45
CA ARG A 569 58.02 -40.88 -12.04
C ARG A 569 58.76 -41.45 -13.24
N ASN A 570 58.04 -41.76 -14.32
CA ASN A 570 58.64 -42.26 -15.56
C ASN A 570 59.60 -41.24 -16.21
N LEU A 571 59.22 -39.96 -16.27
CA LEU A 571 60.10 -38.89 -16.77
C LEU A 571 61.37 -38.73 -15.93
N ARG A 572 61.25 -38.81 -14.59
CA ARG A 572 62.41 -38.75 -13.68
C ARG A 572 63.32 -39.96 -13.85
N ALA A 573 62.77 -41.17 -13.98
CA ALA A 573 63.54 -42.38 -14.24
C ALA A 573 64.29 -42.27 -15.57
N ARG A 574 63.62 -41.81 -16.63
CA ARG A 574 64.24 -41.56 -17.95
C ARG A 574 65.37 -40.53 -17.88
N ALA A 575 65.15 -39.39 -17.22
CA ALA A 575 66.16 -38.35 -17.07
C ALA A 575 67.38 -38.82 -16.25
N GLY A 576 67.13 -39.58 -15.18
CA GLY A 576 68.19 -40.19 -14.37
C GLY A 576 69.02 -41.19 -15.17
N ALA A 577 68.37 -42.11 -15.90
CA ALA A 577 69.05 -43.08 -16.74
C ALA A 577 69.83 -42.43 -17.90
N ALA A 578 69.30 -41.35 -18.50
CA ALA A 578 69.99 -40.56 -19.52
C ALA A 578 71.25 -39.85 -18.97
N GLN A 579 71.19 -39.35 -17.73
CA GLN A 579 72.36 -38.79 -17.05
C GLN A 579 73.40 -39.86 -16.75
N GLU A 580 72.98 -41.00 -16.20
CA GLU A 580 73.87 -42.13 -15.91
C GLU A 580 74.53 -42.69 -17.18
N LEU A 581 73.79 -42.74 -18.30
CA LEU A 581 74.31 -43.11 -19.61
C LEU A 581 75.43 -42.18 -20.08
N ARG A 582 75.24 -40.86 -19.93
CA ARG A 582 76.25 -39.85 -20.26
C ARG A 582 77.46 -39.94 -19.34
N ASP A 583 77.26 -40.11 -18.04
CA ASP A 583 78.34 -40.25 -17.06
C ASP A 583 79.15 -41.53 -17.31
N ALA A 584 78.48 -42.64 -17.65
CA ALA A 584 79.13 -43.89 -18.01
C ALA A 584 79.94 -43.77 -19.31
N ALA A 585 79.40 -43.10 -20.33
CA ALA A 585 80.12 -42.84 -21.58
C ALA A 585 81.38 -41.99 -21.35
N ASN A 586 81.28 -40.98 -20.48
CA ASN A 586 82.40 -40.10 -20.12
C ASN A 586 83.45 -40.80 -19.25
N SER A 587 83.06 -41.82 -18.47
CA SER A 587 83.98 -42.52 -17.57
C SER A 587 85.01 -43.41 -18.29
N GLY A 588 84.73 -43.80 -19.54
CA GLY A 588 85.59 -44.71 -20.31
C GLY A 588 85.56 -46.17 -19.85
N ASP A 589 84.70 -46.54 -18.89
CA ASP A 589 84.52 -47.91 -18.42
C ASP A 589 83.48 -48.66 -19.27
N VAL A 590 83.95 -49.67 -20.00
CA VAL A 590 83.14 -50.53 -20.89
C VAL A 590 82.00 -51.24 -20.13
N TYR A 591 82.25 -51.74 -18.92
CA TYR A 591 81.25 -52.48 -18.16
C TYR A 591 80.16 -51.56 -17.62
N ARG A 592 80.57 -50.39 -17.10
CA ARG A 592 79.64 -49.36 -16.63
C ARG A 592 78.75 -48.86 -17.76
N LEU A 593 79.32 -48.61 -18.94
CA LEU A 593 78.55 -48.15 -20.12
C LEU A 593 77.56 -49.21 -20.61
N ARG A 594 77.93 -50.50 -20.65
CA ARG A 594 77.00 -51.58 -20.99
C ARG A 594 75.83 -51.67 -20.01
N ALA A 595 76.11 -51.59 -18.71
CA ALA A 595 75.08 -51.58 -17.68
C ALA A 595 74.14 -50.37 -17.82
N ALA A 596 74.71 -49.17 -18.05
CA ALA A 596 73.94 -47.96 -18.25
C ALA A 596 73.07 -48.00 -19.52
N ILE A 597 73.54 -48.59 -20.63
CA ILE A 597 72.74 -48.81 -21.84
C ILE A 597 71.53 -49.72 -21.55
N ALA A 598 71.72 -50.78 -20.76
CA ALA A 598 70.62 -51.67 -20.38
C ALA A 598 69.58 -50.96 -19.49
N ALA A 599 70.04 -50.20 -18.49
CA ALA A 599 69.16 -49.39 -17.64
C ALA A 599 68.40 -48.31 -18.43
N ALA A 600 69.10 -47.60 -19.33
CA ALA A 600 68.52 -46.58 -20.21
C ALA A 600 67.45 -47.14 -21.16
N ARG A 601 67.63 -48.38 -21.67
CA ARG A 601 66.58 -49.07 -22.44
C ARG A 601 65.35 -49.37 -21.59
N GLY A 602 65.53 -49.86 -20.36
CA GLY A 602 64.43 -50.12 -19.43
C GLY A 602 63.65 -48.86 -19.05
N ALA A 603 64.32 -47.71 -19.00
CA ALA A 603 63.71 -46.40 -18.72
C ALA A 603 63.20 -45.66 -19.97
N HIS A 604 63.23 -46.30 -21.15
CA HIS A 604 62.82 -45.71 -22.43
C HIS A 604 63.52 -44.38 -22.77
N VAL A 605 64.83 -44.30 -22.51
CA VAL A 605 65.69 -43.20 -22.99
C VAL A 605 65.66 -43.15 -24.53
N GLY A 606 65.78 -41.95 -25.11
CA GLY A 606 65.62 -41.76 -26.56
C GLY A 606 66.67 -42.52 -27.38
N GLU A 607 66.29 -43.04 -28.55
CA GLU A 607 67.21 -43.83 -29.39
C GLU A 607 68.44 -43.05 -29.84
N GLN A 608 68.37 -41.71 -29.97
CA GLN A 608 69.55 -40.90 -30.29
C GLN A 608 70.63 -40.97 -29.19
N GLU A 609 70.24 -40.88 -27.93
CA GLU A 609 71.18 -40.98 -26.80
C GLU A 609 71.72 -42.41 -26.67
N LEU A 610 70.86 -43.42 -26.87
CA LEU A 610 71.27 -44.82 -26.89
C LEU A 610 72.22 -45.12 -28.05
N ALA A 611 72.01 -44.54 -29.23
CA ALA A 611 72.89 -44.68 -30.38
C ALA A 611 74.26 -44.07 -30.10
N GLY A 612 74.30 -42.83 -29.59
CA GLY A 612 75.57 -42.20 -29.19
C GLY A 612 76.33 -43.00 -28.13
N ALA A 613 75.63 -43.58 -27.15
CA ALA A 613 76.24 -44.45 -26.15
C ALA A 613 76.75 -45.78 -26.74
N ARG A 614 76.06 -46.37 -27.73
CA ARG A 614 76.51 -47.58 -28.45
C ARG A 614 77.77 -47.29 -29.27
N GLU A 615 77.82 -46.14 -29.94
CA GLU A 615 79.02 -45.69 -30.67
C GLU A 615 80.20 -45.48 -29.73
N ALA A 616 79.97 -44.83 -28.58
CA ALA A 616 80.99 -44.66 -27.54
C ALA A 616 81.48 -46.02 -27.01
N LEU A 617 80.56 -46.97 -26.78
CA LEU A 617 80.91 -48.33 -26.36
C LEU A 617 81.77 -49.05 -27.41
N GLN A 618 81.38 -49.00 -28.68
CA GLN A 618 82.13 -49.62 -29.77
C GLN A 618 83.54 -49.01 -29.88
N SER A 619 83.66 -47.69 -29.72
CA SER A 619 84.96 -47.00 -29.69
C SER A 619 85.83 -47.49 -28.53
N LEU A 620 85.29 -47.60 -27.31
CA LEU A 620 86.02 -48.09 -26.15
C LEU A 620 86.42 -49.57 -26.28
N GLU A 621 85.58 -50.41 -26.89
CA GLU A 621 85.89 -51.81 -27.17
C GLU A 621 87.01 -51.95 -28.20
N MET A 622 86.98 -51.15 -29.26
CA MET A 622 88.08 -51.08 -30.23
C MET A 622 89.38 -50.61 -29.57
N GLN A 623 89.33 -49.61 -28.69
CA GLN A 623 90.49 -49.17 -27.91
C GLN A 623 91.04 -50.28 -27.01
N ALA A 624 90.16 -50.97 -26.27
CA ALA A 624 90.56 -52.06 -25.39
C ALA A 624 91.17 -53.24 -26.15
N GLN A 625 90.61 -53.61 -27.29
CA GLN A 625 91.17 -54.64 -28.17
C GLN A 625 92.52 -54.23 -28.74
N ALA A 626 92.64 -52.99 -29.24
CA ALA A 626 93.89 -52.49 -29.76
C ALA A 626 94.99 -52.40 -28.68
N ARG A 627 94.65 -52.05 -27.43
CA ARG A 627 95.57 -52.12 -26.29
C ARG A 627 96.07 -53.53 -26.04
N ARG A 628 95.18 -54.53 -26.04
CA ARG A 628 95.56 -55.94 -25.88
C ARG A 628 96.45 -56.43 -27.02
N HIS A 629 96.14 -56.05 -28.27
CA HIS A 629 96.98 -56.37 -29.42
C HIS A 629 98.37 -55.73 -29.30
N LEU A 630 98.43 -54.47 -28.88
CA LEU A 630 99.66 -53.71 -28.70
C LEU A 630 100.53 -54.29 -27.56
N GLU A 631 99.91 -54.69 -26.44
CA GLU A 631 100.59 -55.38 -25.33
C GLU A 631 101.07 -56.79 -25.71
N ALA A 632 100.25 -57.55 -26.45
CA ALA A 632 100.63 -58.87 -26.95
C ALA A 632 101.78 -58.80 -27.97
N ALA A 633 101.75 -57.82 -28.88
CA ALA A 633 102.81 -57.60 -29.86
C ALA A 633 104.12 -57.13 -29.21
N ALA A 634 104.02 -56.24 -28.21
CA ALA A 634 105.17 -55.83 -27.39
C ALA A 634 105.81 -57.04 -26.69
N SER A 635 104.97 -57.90 -26.08
CA SER A 635 105.43 -59.12 -25.40
C SER A 635 106.06 -60.15 -26.35
N ALA A 636 105.55 -60.27 -27.58
CA ALA A 636 106.08 -61.17 -28.60
C ALA A 636 107.43 -60.71 -29.18
N LYS A 637 107.81 -59.44 -28.99
CA LYS A 637 109.04 -58.82 -29.51
C LYS A 637 109.21 -58.90 -31.04
N ASP A 638 108.11 -59.00 -31.78
CA ASP A 638 108.11 -58.91 -33.25
C ASP A 638 107.90 -57.43 -33.68
N PRO A 639 108.91 -56.79 -34.31
CA PRO A 639 108.82 -55.39 -34.70
C PRO A 639 107.75 -55.12 -35.76
N GLU A 640 107.50 -56.05 -36.68
CA GLU A 640 106.52 -55.83 -37.76
C GLU A 640 105.09 -55.90 -37.22
N GLN A 641 104.82 -56.87 -36.34
CA GLN A 641 103.54 -56.99 -35.66
C GLN A 641 103.27 -55.78 -34.76
N LEU A 642 104.27 -55.33 -33.99
CA LEU A 642 104.15 -54.16 -33.12
C LEU A 642 103.87 -52.88 -33.91
N ARG A 643 104.50 -52.69 -35.09
CA ARG A 643 104.23 -51.55 -35.97
C ARG A 643 102.79 -51.53 -36.48
N ARG A 644 102.24 -52.68 -36.89
CA ARG A 644 100.83 -52.80 -37.31
C ARG A 644 99.88 -52.49 -36.15
N CYS A 645 100.14 -53.04 -34.96
CA CYS A 645 99.33 -52.79 -33.78
C CYS A 645 99.39 -51.32 -33.30
N ILE A 646 100.52 -50.62 -33.48
CA ILE A 646 100.62 -49.18 -33.21
C ILE A 646 99.70 -48.36 -34.12
N GLU A 647 99.66 -48.67 -35.43
CA GLU A 647 98.76 -47.99 -36.36
C GLU A 647 97.29 -48.33 -36.09
N GLU A 648 96.99 -49.58 -35.74
CA GLU A 648 95.65 -50.00 -35.28
C GLU A 648 95.24 -49.26 -34.00
N ALA A 649 96.12 -49.15 -33.01
CA ALA A 649 95.89 -48.42 -31.76
C ALA A 649 95.66 -46.91 -31.99
N LYS A 650 96.40 -46.29 -32.93
CA LYS A 650 96.16 -44.89 -33.32
C LYS A 650 94.78 -44.71 -33.96
N ARG A 651 94.38 -45.62 -34.86
CA ARG A 651 93.05 -45.57 -35.51
C ARG A 651 91.92 -45.77 -34.52
N ALA A 652 92.11 -46.65 -33.53
CA ALA A 652 91.14 -46.87 -32.46
C ALA A 652 91.09 -45.71 -31.45
N GLY A 653 92.06 -44.78 -31.46
CA GLY A 653 92.10 -43.66 -30.51
C GLY A 653 92.64 -44.03 -29.14
N VAL A 654 93.50 -45.04 -29.05
CA VAL A 654 94.22 -45.41 -27.82
C VAL A 654 95.05 -44.22 -27.31
N ASN A 655 95.26 -44.13 -25.99
CA ASN A 655 95.94 -43.00 -25.36
C ASN A 655 97.33 -42.80 -25.98
N ARG A 656 97.64 -41.55 -26.36
CA ARG A 656 98.92 -41.16 -26.96
C ARG A 656 100.13 -41.61 -26.15
N GLN A 657 100.02 -41.67 -24.82
CA GLN A 657 101.11 -42.13 -23.94
C GLN A 657 101.40 -43.62 -24.13
N GLU A 658 100.38 -44.47 -24.26
CA GLU A 658 100.53 -45.91 -24.47
C GLU A 658 101.10 -46.19 -25.86
N VAL A 659 100.62 -45.46 -26.87
CA VAL A 659 101.14 -45.53 -28.23
C VAL A 659 102.60 -45.08 -28.27
N ALA A 660 102.95 -43.99 -27.59
CA ALA A 660 104.34 -43.51 -27.49
C ALA A 660 105.25 -44.53 -26.79
N LYS A 661 104.75 -45.18 -25.73
CA LYS A 661 105.49 -46.26 -25.05
C LYS A 661 105.78 -47.43 -25.99
N ALA A 662 104.78 -47.88 -26.75
CA ALA A 662 104.97 -48.94 -27.74
C ALA A 662 105.89 -48.52 -28.90
N GLN A 663 105.86 -47.25 -29.31
CA GLN A 663 106.79 -46.72 -30.32
C GLN A 663 108.23 -46.72 -29.81
N LEU A 664 108.46 -46.35 -28.55
CA LEU A 664 109.79 -46.45 -27.92
C LEU A 664 110.27 -47.91 -27.85
N GLU A 665 109.37 -48.85 -27.54
CA GLU A 665 109.69 -50.28 -27.53
C GLU A 665 109.97 -50.82 -28.94
N LEU A 666 109.23 -50.37 -29.95
CA LEU A 666 109.52 -50.70 -31.35
C LEU A 666 110.90 -50.17 -31.77
N GLN A 667 111.27 -48.95 -31.36
CA GLN A 667 112.58 -48.38 -31.61
C GLN A 667 113.69 -49.21 -30.93
N SER A 668 113.49 -49.64 -29.68
CA SER A 668 114.50 -50.45 -28.98
C SER A 668 114.67 -51.85 -29.60
N LEU A 669 113.58 -52.49 -30.04
CA LEU A 669 113.60 -53.80 -30.71
C LEU A 669 114.27 -53.74 -32.09
N THR A 670 113.95 -52.71 -32.88
CA THR A 670 114.57 -52.48 -34.19
C THR A 670 116.06 -52.19 -34.04
N GLN A 671 116.47 -51.34 -33.09
CA GLN A 671 117.88 -51.10 -32.77
C GLN A 671 118.61 -52.38 -32.33
N SER A 672 117.97 -53.22 -31.50
CA SER A 672 118.55 -54.49 -31.04
C SER A 672 118.69 -55.53 -32.14
N ARG A 673 117.73 -55.59 -33.07
CA ARG A 673 117.78 -56.50 -34.23
C ARG A 673 118.85 -56.06 -35.23
N VAL A 674 118.85 -54.78 -35.59
CA VAL A 674 119.84 -54.24 -36.52
C VAL A 674 121.24 -54.27 -35.91
N GLY A 675 121.38 -54.04 -34.60
CA GLY A 675 122.66 -54.23 -33.91
C GLY A 675 123.19 -55.68 -33.99
N ARG A 676 122.31 -56.69 -33.91
CA ARG A 676 122.67 -58.09 -34.13
C ARG A 676 123.03 -58.37 -35.59
N GLU A 677 122.21 -57.94 -36.55
CA GLU A 677 122.48 -58.13 -37.98
C GLU A 677 123.78 -57.44 -38.42
N LEU A 678 124.09 -56.26 -37.85
CA LEU A 678 125.32 -55.53 -38.08
C LEU A 678 126.53 -56.23 -37.44
N GLY A 679 126.37 -56.79 -36.24
CA GLY A 679 127.39 -57.62 -35.60
C GLY A 679 127.66 -58.93 -36.35
N GLU A 680 126.62 -59.62 -36.83
CA GLU A 680 126.74 -60.83 -37.65
C GLU A 680 127.38 -60.52 -39.01
N ALA A 681 126.95 -59.43 -39.68
CA ALA A 681 127.52 -59.00 -40.95
C ALA A 681 129.00 -58.60 -40.80
N ALA A 682 129.35 -57.86 -39.76
CA ALA A 682 130.75 -57.52 -39.43
C ALA A 682 131.59 -58.77 -39.16
N SER A 683 131.02 -59.77 -38.49
CA SER A 683 131.72 -61.04 -38.21
C SER A 683 131.87 -61.94 -39.44
N SER A 684 130.97 -61.82 -40.42
CA SER A 684 131.00 -62.64 -41.65
C SER A 684 132.04 -62.18 -42.69
N GLY A 685 132.53 -60.94 -42.58
CA GLY A 685 133.48 -60.35 -43.55
C GLY A 685 132.88 -60.01 -44.92
N ASP A 686 131.58 -60.26 -45.14
CA ASP A 686 130.90 -59.93 -46.38
C ASP A 686 130.60 -58.42 -46.45
N ILE A 687 131.37 -57.71 -47.26
CA ILE A 687 131.30 -56.25 -47.44
C ILE A 687 129.92 -55.82 -47.95
N HIS A 688 129.25 -56.63 -48.79
CA HIS A 688 127.92 -56.30 -49.30
C HIS A 688 126.86 -56.44 -48.21
N ARG A 689 126.96 -57.49 -47.39
CA ARG A 689 126.07 -57.71 -46.25
C ARG A 689 126.27 -56.67 -45.14
N LEU A 690 127.53 -56.27 -44.89
CA LEU A 690 127.87 -55.18 -43.97
C LEU A 690 127.32 -53.84 -44.47
N GLY A 691 127.48 -53.53 -45.76
CA GLY A 691 126.93 -52.32 -46.36
C GLY A 691 125.40 -52.27 -46.32
N ALA A 692 124.72 -53.40 -46.49
CA ALA A 692 123.27 -53.52 -46.32
C ALA A 692 122.85 -53.32 -44.85
N ALA A 693 123.55 -53.96 -43.90
CA ALA A 693 123.27 -53.82 -42.47
C ALA A 693 123.52 -52.39 -41.95
N VAL A 694 124.56 -51.70 -42.43
CA VAL A 694 124.85 -50.30 -42.09
C VAL A 694 123.77 -49.35 -42.60
N ARG A 695 123.24 -49.60 -43.81
CA ARG A 695 122.08 -48.85 -44.33
C ARG A 695 120.84 -49.09 -43.47
N ALA A 696 120.54 -50.35 -43.15
CA ALA A 696 119.43 -50.69 -42.24
C ALA A 696 119.59 -50.05 -40.84
N ALA A 697 120.82 -49.94 -40.32
CA ALA A 697 121.12 -49.28 -39.04
C ALA A 697 120.88 -47.78 -39.10
N THR A 698 121.23 -47.17 -40.23
CA THR A 698 121.01 -45.74 -40.49
C THR A 698 119.51 -45.45 -40.60
N ASP A 699 118.77 -46.29 -41.33
CA ASP A 699 117.32 -46.18 -41.50
C ASP A 699 116.55 -46.43 -40.18
N ALA A 700 117.09 -47.28 -39.29
CA ALA A 700 116.59 -47.49 -37.93
C ALA A 700 116.99 -46.36 -36.94
N GLY A 701 117.66 -45.30 -37.42
CA GLY A 701 118.02 -44.14 -36.62
C GLY A 701 119.22 -44.33 -35.69
N MET A 702 120.04 -45.38 -35.86
CA MET A 702 121.27 -45.63 -35.08
C MET A 702 122.42 -44.71 -35.52
N THR A 703 122.19 -43.40 -35.47
CA THR A 703 123.09 -42.39 -36.04
C THR A 703 124.28 -42.04 -35.13
N GLY A 704 124.24 -42.42 -33.84
CA GLY A 704 125.23 -42.01 -32.83
C GLY A 704 126.46 -42.93 -32.68
N GLY A 705 126.35 -44.23 -32.95
CA GLY A 705 127.45 -45.20 -32.73
C GLY A 705 128.13 -45.72 -34.00
N CYS A 706 127.40 -45.84 -35.11
CA CYS A 706 127.89 -46.56 -36.30
C CYS A 706 128.89 -45.76 -37.15
N ARG A 707 128.98 -44.42 -36.99
CA ARG A 707 129.96 -43.60 -37.74
C ARG A 707 131.41 -43.88 -37.35
N MET A 708 131.65 -44.40 -36.14
CA MET A 708 132.99 -44.74 -35.67
C MET A 708 133.48 -46.06 -36.25
N ALA A 709 132.60 -47.06 -36.44
CA ALA A 709 132.97 -48.35 -37.04
C ALA A 709 133.22 -48.24 -38.55
N ALA A 710 132.42 -47.46 -39.28
CA ALA A 710 132.61 -47.26 -40.72
C ALA A 710 133.88 -46.46 -41.07
N ARG A 711 134.43 -45.69 -40.13
CA ARG A 711 135.72 -44.98 -40.29
C ARG A 711 136.95 -45.84 -40.02
N ALA A 712 136.80 -47.04 -39.44
CA ALA A 712 137.89 -47.95 -39.14
C ALA A 712 138.14 -49.01 -40.24
N SER A 713 137.35 -49.02 -41.32
CA SER A 713 137.44 -49.96 -42.45
C SER A 713 137.78 -49.30 -43.80
N SER A 714 138.08 -47.99 -43.78
CA SER A 714 138.82 -47.28 -44.84
C SER A 714 140.22 -47.01 -44.33
#